data_AF-A0AAD4UFL8-F1
#
_entry.id   AF-A0AAD4UFL8-F1
#
_cell.length_a   1.000
_cell.length_b   1.000
_cell.length_c   1.000
_cell.angle_alpha   90.00
_cell.angle_beta   90.00
_cell.angle_gamma   90.00
#
_symmetry.space_group_name_H-M   'P 1'
#
loop_
_entity.id
_entity.type
_entity.pdbx_description
1 polymer ?
#
loop_
_entity_poly.entity_id
_entity_poly.type
_entity_poly.pdbx_seq_one_letter_code
_entity_poly.pdbx_strand_id
1 'polypeptide(L)'
;MGCNRNCGLIAGAVIGAVLAVFGGILMPVGDMLIEKTIKKEVVLEDGTIAFKNWVKTGTDVYRQFWIFDVQNPDEVAVNSSKIKVKQRGPYTYRVRYLAKENITQDPETHTVSFLQPNGAIFEPSLSVGTEDDMFTILNLAVAAVPHLYPNSFIQGILNSLIKKSKSSMFQNRTLKELLWGYTDPFLNLVPYPVTTTVGVFYPYNNTADGIYKVFNGKDDISKVAIIDTYKGRKNLSYWSSYCDLINGTDAASFPPFVEKTRTLQFFSSDICRSIYAVFGAEMNLKGIPVYRFVLPSLAFASPLQNPDNHCFCTEKIISKNCTLYGVLDISKCKEGKPVYISLPHFLHGSPELAEPIEGLSPNEEEHSTYLDVEPITGFTLRFAKRLQINILVKPARKIDALKNLKHNYIVPILWLNEFNLLRVEKLMFNLESVLEEGTTAFKNWVKAGANVYRQFWIFDVQNPEEVAVNSSKIKVKQRGPYTYRVRYLAKDIITQDSKTHTVSFLRPKGAIFEPSLSVGTENDTFTVLNLAVAYNNTADGIYKVFSGKDDISKVARIDTYKGKKSFYAVFGAEINLKGIPVYRFVLPSRVFASPLQNPDNHCFCTEKIISKDCTLYGVLDISKCKEGRPVYISLPHFLHASPEIAEPIEGLSPNEEEHSTYLDVEPITGFTLQFAQRLQINMLVKPAKNIVALKGLKHNYLVPILWLNEEANESLCTSYIRTIINIDL
;
A
#
# COMPACT_ATOMS: atom_id res chain seq x y z
N MET A 1 -42.02 47.21 -14.39
CA MET A 1 -40.68 47.78 -14.12
C MET A 1 -39.65 46.87 -14.76
N GLY A 2 -39.04 47.30 -15.86
CA GLY A 2 -38.13 46.48 -16.65
C GLY A 2 -36.77 46.34 -15.99
N CYS A 3 -36.29 45.11 -15.82
CA CYS A 3 -34.91 44.84 -15.44
C CYS A 3 -34.02 45.20 -16.64
N ASN A 4 -33.31 46.32 -16.55
CA ASN A 4 -32.48 46.85 -17.62
C ASN A 4 -31.29 45.91 -17.84
N ARG A 5 -30.99 45.53 -19.08
CA ARG A 5 -29.90 44.57 -19.43
C ARG A 5 -28.54 44.97 -18.82
N ASN A 6 -28.34 46.27 -18.63
CA ASN A 6 -27.16 46.84 -17.96
C ASN A 6 -27.09 46.52 -16.46
N CYS A 7 -28.22 46.43 -15.75
CA CYS A 7 -28.25 46.03 -14.34
C CYS A 7 -27.86 44.56 -14.14
N GLY A 8 -28.24 43.68 -15.07
CA GLY A 8 -27.81 42.27 -15.04
C GLY A 8 -26.31 42.10 -15.28
N LEU A 9 -25.74 42.87 -16.21
CA LEU A 9 -24.29 42.89 -16.49
C LEU A 9 -23.49 43.44 -15.30
N ILE A 10 -23.96 44.54 -14.68
CA ILE A 10 -23.32 45.11 -13.49
C ILE A 10 -23.41 44.15 -12.30
N ALA A 11 -24.56 43.52 -12.06
CA ALA A 11 -24.71 42.52 -11.00
C ALA A 11 -23.80 41.31 -11.22
N GLY A 12 -23.71 40.80 -12.46
CA GLY A 12 -22.79 39.71 -12.81
C GLY A 12 -21.32 40.07 -12.62
N ALA A 13 -20.91 41.28 -13.02
CA ALA A 13 -19.54 41.77 -12.82
C ALA A 13 -19.19 41.95 -11.33
N VAL A 14 -20.13 42.44 -10.52
CA VAL A 14 -19.95 42.59 -9.07
C VAL A 14 -19.85 41.22 -8.39
N ILE A 15 -20.73 40.27 -8.73
CA ILE A 15 -20.66 38.90 -8.20
C ILE A 15 -19.35 38.22 -8.62
N GLY A 16 -18.93 38.36 -9.88
CA GLY A 16 -17.65 37.84 -10.37
C GLY A 16 -16.44 38.43 -9.65
N ALA A 17 -16.43 39.76 -9.42
CA ALA A 17 -15.37 40.42 -8.66
C ALA A 17 -15.34 39.96 -7.19
N VAL A 18 -16.51 39.80 -6.55
CA VAL A 18 -16.61 39.27 -5.18
C VAL A 18 -16.11 37.84 -5.10
N LEU A 19 -16.46 36.97 -6.06
CA LEU A 19 -15.97 35.58 -6.10
C LEU A 19 -14.45 35.53 -6.36
N ALA A 20 -13.91 36.40 -7.21
CA ALA A 20 -12.47 36.48 -7.45
C ALA A 20 -11.69 36.96 -6.20
N VAL A 21 -12.23 37.96 -5.48
CA VAL A 21 -11.66 38.41 -4.20
C VAL A 21 -11.77 37.32 -3.14
N PHE A 22 -12.90 36.61 -3.08
CA PHE A 22 -13.10 35.52 -2.12
C PHE A 22 -12.18 34.33 -2.41
N GLY A 23 -12.01 33.94 -3.69
CA GLY A 23 -11.03 32.94 -4.11
C GLY A 23 -9.59 33.35 -3.81
N GLY A 24 -9.25 34.62 -4.09
CA GLY A 24 -7.93 35.17 -3.78
C GLY A 24 -7.60 35.24 -2.29
N ILE A 25 -8.61 35.30 -1.41
CA ILE A 25 -8.44 35.21 0.05
C ILE A 25 -8.43 33.76 0.53
N LEU A 26 -9.29 32.90 -0.02
CA LEU A 26 -9.41 31.50 0.39
C LEU A 26 -8.16 30.67 0.07
N MET A 27 -7.51 30.91 -1.08
CA MET A 27 -6.30 30.17 -1.46
C MET A 27 -5.17 30.33 -0.40
N PRO A 28 -4.72 31.55 -0.01
CA PRO A 28 -3.73 31.71 1.05
C PRO A 28 -4.18 31.16 2.41
N VAL A 29 -5.47 31.27 2.74
CA VAL A 29 -6.01 30.75 4.01
C VAL A 29 -5.98 29.22 4.03
N GLY A 30 -6.30 28.58 2.91
CA GLY A 30 -6.20 27.13 2.73
C GLY A 30 -4.76 26.64 2.94
N ASP A 31 -3.80 27.28 2.24
CA ASP A 31 -2.38 26.95 2.37
C ASP A 31 -1.88 27.11 3.82
N MET A 32 -2.28 28.20 4.50
CA MET A 32 -1.95 28.41 5.92
C MET A 32 -2.54 27.35 6.86
N LEU A 33 -3.76 26.87 6.59
CA LEU A 33 -4.39 25.82 7.39
C LEU A 33 -3.73 24.46 7.17
N ILE A 34 -3.40 24.12 5.92
CA ILE A 34 -2.67 22.91 5.57
C ILE A 34 -1.29 22.93 6.25
N GLU A 35 -0.54 24.01 6.11
CA GLU A 35 0.78 24.14 6.71
C GLU A 35 0.73 23.98 8.24
N LYS A 36 -0.24 24.61 8.91
CA LYS A 36 -0.45 24.46 10.36
C LYS A 36 -0.80 23.03 10.78
N THR A 37 -1.62 22.35 9.99
CA THR A 37 -2.05 20.98 10.26
C THR A 37 -0.89 20.02 10.08
N ILE A 38 -0.13 20.15 8.99
CA ILE A 38 1.08 19.36 8.73
C ILE A 38 2.11 19.57 9.83
N LYS A 39 2.41 20.82 10.20
CA LYS A 39 3.36 21.14 11.28
C LYS A 39 3.00 20.51 12.62
N LYS A 40 1.72 20.20 12.87
CA LYS A 40 1.26 19.51 14.07
C LYS A 40 1.34 17.98 13.91
N GLU A 41 0.88 17.44 12.78
CA GLU A 41 0.79 15.98 12.55
C GLU A 41 2.13 15.30 12.26
N VAL A 42 3.16 16.07 11.88
CA VAL A 42 4.50 15.53 11.61
C VAL A 42 5.43 15.51 12.83
N VAL A 43 5.03 16.07 13.97
CA VAL A 43 5.80 16.03 15.23
C VAL A 43 5.91 14.59 15.73
N LEU A 44 7.06 14.19 16.26
CA LEU A 44 7.25 12.87 16.87
C LEU A 44 6.74 12.85 18.31
N GLU A 45 5.43 12.97 18.50
CA GLU A 45 4.75 12.85 19.79
C GLU A 45 3.57 11.89 19.75
N ASP A 46 3.26 11.28 20.90
CA ASP A 46 2.14 10.34 21.04
C ASP A 46 0.82 10.92 20.51
N GLY A 47 0.18 10.20 19.60
CA GLY A 47 -1.10 10.58 19.00
C GLY A 47 -1.02 11.06 17.55
N THR A 48 0.12 11.62 17.13
CA THR A 48 0.35 12.11 15.76
C THR A 48 0.48 10.98 14.73
N ILE A 49 0.24 11.31 13.45
CA ILE A 49 0.46 10.37 12.34
C ILE A 49 1.94 10.01 12.19
N ALA A 50 2.85 10.99 12.30
CA ALA A 50 4.29 10.72 12.20
C ALA A 50 4.77 9.76 13.28
N PHE A 51 4.38 9.96 14.53
CA PHE A 51 4.85 9.11 15.63
C PHE A 51 4.42 7.65 15.45
N LYS A 52 3.17 7.38 15.07
CA LYS A 52 2.70 6.01 14.82
C LYS A 52 3.51 5.29 13.74
N ASN A 53 3.73 5.96 12.60
CA ASN A 53 4.52 5.43 11.50
C ASN A 53 6.02 5.33 11.83
N TRP A 54 6.53 6.23 12.66
CA TRP A 54 7.92 6.23 13.10
C TRP A 54 8.20 5.09 14.08
N VAL A 55 7.32 4.83 15.05
CA VAL A 55 7.45 3.70 15.99
C VAL A 55 7.47 2.37 15.23
N LYS A 56 6.50 2.17 14.33
CA LYS A 56 6.40 0.97 13.51
C LYS A 56 5.93 1.35 12.11
N THR A 57 6.79 1.15 11.12
CA THR A 57 6.49 1.53 9.74
C THR A 57 5.32 0.71 9.20
N GLY A 58 4.36 1.38 8.54
CA GLY A 58 3.26 0.70 7.87
C GLY A 58 3.70 -0.17 6.70
N THR A 59 4.81 0.17 6.04
CA THR A 59 5.33 -0.57 4.88
C THR A 59 6.21 -1.76 5.28
N ASP A 60 6.12 -2.83 4.49
CA ASP A 60 7.04 -3.97 4.62
C ASP A 60 8.37 -3.63 3.95
N VAL A 61 9.47 -3.77 4.68
CA VAL A 61 10.84 -3.57 4.16
C VAL A 61 11.46 -4.93 3.87
N TYR A 62 12.06 -5.06 2.70
CA TYR A 62 12.76 -6.24 2.24
C TYR A 62 14.22 -5.90 1.98
N ARG A 63 15.10 -6.85 2.27
CA ARG A 63 16.51 -6.80 1.90
C ARG A 63 16.83 -8.02 1.04
N GLN A 64 17.22 -7.75 -0.19
CA GLN A 64 17.65 -8.75 -1.15
C GLN A 64 19.17 -8.82 -1.19
N PHE A 65 19.72 -10.02 -1.30
CA PHE A 65 21.16 -10.26 -1.41
C PHE A 65 21.51 -10.95 -2.72
N TRP A 66 22.60 -10.50 -3.35
CA TRP A 66 23.27 -11.17 -4.46
C TRP A 66 24.69 -11.47 -4.05
N ILE A 67 25.07 -12.75 -4.10
CA ILE A 67 26.40 -13.22 -3.71
C ILE A 67 27.27 -13.31 -4.96
N PHE A 68 28.52 -12.86 -4.86
CA PHE A 68 29.51 -13.03 -5.92
C PHE A 68 30.22 -14.38 -5.77
N ASP A 69 29.72 -15.38 -6.49
CA ASP A 69 30.24 -16.74 -6.46
C ASP A 69 31.52 -16.84 -7.29
N VAL A 70 32.64 -17.21 -6.66
CA VAL A 70 33.97 -17.23 -7.28
C VAL A 70 34.14 -18.49 -8.14
N GLN A 71 34.46 -18.30 -9.42
CA GLN A 71 34.50 -19.38 -10.42
C GLN A 71 35.90 -19.99 -10.60
N ASN A 72 36.97 -19.28 -10.22
CA ASN A 72 38.36 -19.71 -10.39
C ASN A 72 39.23 -19.57 -9.12
N PRO A 73 38.80 -20.09 -7.96
CA PRO A 73 39.48 -19.88 -6.67
C PRO A 73 40.95 -20.33 -6.66
N ASP A 74 41.25 -21.50 -7.26
CA ASP A 74 42.60 -22.07 -7.27
C ASP A 74 43.55 -21.27 -8.15
N GLU A 75 43.09 -20.80 -9.31
CA GLU A 75 43.90 -19.96 -10.20
C GLU A 75 44.28 -18.65 -9.52
N VAL A 76 43.35 -18.04 -8.79
CA VAL A 76 43.61 -16.78 -8.07
C VAL A 76 44.63 -17.03 -6.96
N ALA A 77 44.43 -18.07 -6.16
CA ALA A 77 45.30 -18.39 -5.02
C ALA A 77 46.73 -18.80 -5.44
N VAL A 78 46.91 -19.41 -6.61
CA VAL A 78 48.22 -19.89 -7.09
C VAL A 78 48.91 -18.87 -8.00
N ASN A 79 48.19 -18.30 -8.96
CA ASN A 79 48.78 -17.48 -10.03
C ASN A 79 48.60 -15.97 -9.81
N SER A 80 47.79 -15.56 -8.82
CA SER A 80 47.31 -14.18 -8.68
C SER A 80 46.61 -13.69 -9.96
N SER A 81 45.75 -14.54 -10.53
CA SER A 81 44.93 -14.19 -11.70
C SER A 81 43.80 -13.23 -11.33
N LYS A 82 43.03 -12.79 -12.33
CA LYS A 82 41.77 -12.05 -12.10
C LYS A 82 40.74 -12.96 -11.45
N ILE A 83 39.94 -12.41 -10.55
CA ILE A 83 38.86 -13.13 -9.88
C ILE A 83 37.64 -13.14 -10.81
N LYS A 84 37.25 -14.31 -11.29
CA LYS A 84 36.01 -14.49 -12.06
C LYS A 84 34.87 -14.72 -11.09
N VAL A 85 33.87 -13.85 -11.13
CA VAL A 85 32.69 -13.94 -10.26
C VAL A 85 31.43 -14.11 -11.09
N LYS A 86 30.46 -14.85 -10.54
CA LYS A 86 29.10 -14.93 -11.07
C LYS A 86 28.14 -14.50 -9.97
N GLN A 87 27.35 -13.46 -10.23
CA GLN A 87 26.33 -13.05 -9.27
C GLN A 87 25.20 -14.08 -9.20
N ARG A 88 24.73 -14.39 -7.98
CA ARG A 88 23.60 -15.29 -7.73
C ARG A 88 22.68 -14.65 -6.69
N GLY A 89 21.41 -14.48 -7.05
CA GLY A 89 20.38 -13.85 -6.23
C GLY A 89 19.12 -13.53 -7.05
N PRO A 90 18.12 -12.86 -6.48
CA PRO A 90 18.10 -12.39 -5.09
C PRO A 90 17.80 -13.51 -4.08
N TYR A 91 18.39 -13.41 -2.89
CA TYR A 91 17.90 -14.06 -1.67
C TYR A 91 17.24 -13.00 -0.79
N THR A 92 15.95 -13.14 -0.57
CA THR A 92 15.09 -12.08 -0.01
C THR A 92 14.79 -12.34 1.45
N TYR A 93 15.00 -11.33 2.29
CA TYR A 93 14.61 -11.32 3.70
C TYR A 93 13.70 -10.14 3.99
N ARG A 94 12.63 -10.36 4.75
CA ARG A 94 11.86 -9.29 5.36
C ARG A 94 12.62 -8.76 6.59
N VAL A 95 12.90 -7.47 6.60
CA VAL A 95 13.67 -6.77 7.65
C VAL A 95 12.87 -5.59 8.20
N ARG A 96 13.35 -4.97 9.28
CA ARG A 96 12.73 -3.77 9.93
C ARG A 96 11.23 -3.93 10.25
N TYR A 97 10.77 -5.16 10.50
CA TYR A 97 9.37 -5.44 10.86
C TYR A 97 9.08 -5.24 12.36
N LEU A 98 10.14 -5.11 13.16
CA LEU A 98 10.09 -4.86 14.60
C LEU A 98 9.91 -3.35 14.86
N ALA A 99 9.07 -3.02 15.84
CA ALA A 99 8.87 -1.63 16.27
C ALA A 99 10.11 -1.11 17.01
N LYS A 100 10.33 0.20 17.00
CA LYS A 100 11.34 0.86 17.84
C LYS A 100 11.08 0.55 19.32
N GLU A 101 12.14 0.31 20.07
CA GLU A 101 12.11 -0.06 21.49
C GLU A 101 12.67 1.05 22.39
N ASN A 102 12.37 0.97 23.68
CA ASN A 102 12.86 1.89 24.72
C ASN A 102 12.62 3.37 24.41
N ILE A 103 11.44 3.66 23.84
CA ILE A 103 11.07 5.00 23.41
C ILE A 103 10.88 5.90 24.63
N THR A 104 11.68 6.97 24.72
CA THR A 104 11.64 7.90 25.85
C THR A 104 11.63 9.34 25.33
N GLN A 105 10.58 10.09 25.67
CA GLN A 105 10.47 11.52 25.34
C GLN A 105 11.19 12.36 26.38
N ASP A 106 11.91 13.38 25.93
CA ASP A 106 12.59 14.38 26.76
C ASP A 106 11.99 15.75 26.45
N PRO A 107 11.12 16.28 27.34
CA PRO A 107 10.41 17.53 27.10
C PRO A 107 11.30 18.77 27.24
N GLU A 108 12.43 18.69 27.95
CA GLU A 108 13.34 19.82 28.15
C GLU A 108 14.19 20.07 26.91
N THR A 109 14.64 19.01 26.26
CA THR A 109 15.47 19.11 25.04
C THR A 109 14.66 18.95 23.75
N HIS A 110 13.34 18.71 23.85
CA HIS A 110 12.46 18.42 22.72
C HIS A 110 12.98 17.28 21.83
N THR A 111 13.37 16.18 22.46
CA THR A 111 13.91 14.99 21.78
C THR A 111 13.18 13.72 22.17
N VAL A 112 13.32 12.69 21.35
CA VAL A 112 12.87 11.33 21.62
C VAL A 112 14.03 10.36 21.41
N SER A 113 14.25 9.48 22.38
CA SER A 113 15.29 8.45 22.34
C SER A 113 14.71 7.08 22.03
N PHE A 114 15.42 6.23 21.28
CA PHE A 114 14.98 4.87 20.93
C PHE A 114 16.13 3.92 20.57
N LEU A 115 15.81 2.63 20.54
CA LEU A 115 16.60 1.55 19.94
C LEU A 115 15.88 0.98 18.72
N GLN A 116 16.62 0.69 17.66
CA GLN A 116 16.10 0.05 16.46
C GLN A 116 16.45 -1.45 16.48
N PRO A 117 15.54 -2.35 16.87
CA PRO A 117 15.82 -3.78 16.90
C PRO A 117 16.00 -4.36 15.49
N ASN A 118 16.94 -5.29 15.38
CA ASN A 118 17.31 -5.97 14.15
C ASN A 118 16.70 -7.37 14.09
N GLY A 119 16.00 -7.66 12.99
CA GLY A 119 15.43 -8.96 12.69
C GLY A 119 15.36 -9.17 11.18
N ALA A 120 15.65 -10.40 10.74
CA ALA A 120 15.53 -10.84 9.36
C ALA A 120 14.77 -12.16 9.27
N ILE A 121 13.72 -12.20 8.44
CA ILE A 121 12.92 -13.40 8.16
C ILE A 121 13.11 -13.74 6.69
N PHE A 122 13.59 -14.95 6.37
CA PHE A 122 13.78 -15.39 4.99
C PHE A 122 12.44 -15.57 4.27
N GLU A 123 12.36 -15.13 3.01
CA GLU A 123 11.17 -15.20 2.16
C GLU A 123 11.45 -16.09 0.93
N PRO A 124 11.19 -17.41 1.02
CA PRO A 124 11.50 -18.35 -0.06
C PRO A 124 10.79 -18.03 -1.37
N SER A 125 9.55 -17.53 -1.31
CA SER A 125 8.73 -17.21 -2.49
C SER A 125 9.26 -16.03 -3.31
N LEU A 126 10.12 -15.21 -2.72
CA LEU A 126 10.77 -14.06 -3.37
C LEU A 126 12.26 -14.31 -3.62
N SER A 127 12.74 -15.54 -3.43
CA SER A 127 14.16 -15.89 -3.51
C SER A 127 14.43 -16.88 -4.66
N VAL A 128 15.62 -16.81 -5.25
CA VAL A 128 16.04 -17.71 -6.34
C VAL A 128 16.34 -19.14 -5.87
N GLY A 129 16.67 -19.31 -4.58
CA GLY A 129 17.06 -20.58 -3.98
C GLY A 129 16.84 -20.56 -2.46
N THR A 130 17.48 -21.49 -1.73
CA THR A 130 17.30 -21.62 -0.27
C THR A 130 18.48 -21.02 0.51
N GLU A 131 18.36 -20.93 1.83
CA GLU A 131 19.48 -20.50 2.68
C GLU A 131 20.63 -21.51 2.73
N ASP A 132 20.42 -22.73 2.23
CA ASP A 132 21.41 -23.81 2.18
C ASP A 132 22.21 -23.83 0.86
N ASP A 133 21.89 -22.93 -0.07
CA ASP A 133 22.66 -22.76 -1.30
C ASP A 133 24.13 -22.46 -0.99
N MET A 134 25.03 -23.20 -1.63
CA MET A 134 26.48 -23.10 -1.42
C MET A 134 27.12 -22.10 -2.38
N PHE A 135 28.10 -21.35 -1.88
CA PHE A 135 28.92 -20.41 -2.65
C PHE A 135 30.40 -20.59 -2.34
N THR A 136 31.23 -20.42 -3.36
CA THR A 136 32.67 -20.26 -3.20
C THR A 136 32.97 -18.78 -3.00
N ILE A 137 33.48 -18.43 -1.82
CA ILE A 137 33.71 -17.05 -1.39
C ILE A 137 35.09 -16.90 -0.77
N LEU A 138 35.56 -15.66 -0.64
CA LEU A 138 36.78 -15.37 0.13
C LEU A 138 36.63 -15.86 1.57
N ASN A 139 37.67 -16.50 2.10
CA ASN A 139 37.75 -16.83 3.52
C ASN A 139 37.96 -15.54 4.32
N LEU A 140 36.87 -15.06 4.93
CA LEU A 140 36.82 -13.77 5.63
C LEU A 140 37.84 -13.70 6.78
N ALA A 141 38.01 -14.80 7.54
CA ALA A 141 38.95 -14.87 8.65
C ALA A 141 40.41 -14.84 8.17
N VAL A 142 40.75 -15.67 7.17
CA VAL A 142 42.10 -15.74 6.61
C VAL A 142 42.50 -14.43 5.93
N ALA A 143 41.59 -13.81 5.18
CA ALA A 143 41.82 -12.55 4.48
C ALA A 143 42.08 -11.38 5.44
N ALA A 144 41.49 -11.40 6.64
CA ALA A 144 41.68 -10.36 7.65
C ALA A 144 43.04 -10.43 8.36
N VAL A 145 43.70 -11.59 8.40
CA VAL A 145 44.94 -11.81 9.15
C VAL A 145 46.06 -10.81 8.80
N PRO A 146 46.46 -10.61 7.53
CA PRO A 146 47.55 -9.69 7.22
C PRO A 146 47.21 -8.22 7.51
N HIS A 147 45.92 -7.89 7.60
CA HIS A 147 45.45 -6.55 7.94
C HIS A 147 45.47 -6.32 9.46
N LEU A 148 44.95 -7.28 10.23
CA LEU A 148 44.85 -7.18 11.69
C LEU A 148 46.17 -7.45 12.42
N TYR A 149 47.01 -8.34 11.87
CA TYR A 149 48.25 -8.78 12.48
C TYR A 149 49.44 -8.52 11.54
N PRO A 150 49.94 -7.27 11.45
CA PRO A 150 51.06 -6.94 10.56
C PRO A 150 52.40 -7.57 10.99
N ASN A 151 52.52 -8.01 12.25
CA ASN A 151 53.74 -8.64 12.76
C ASN A 151 53.98 -10.02 12.09
N SER A 152 55.12 -10.14 11.40
CA SER A 152 55.48 -11.35 10.63
C SER A 152 55.64 -12.62 11.48
N PHE A 153 56.04 -12.50 12.76
CA PHE A 153 56.15 -13.65 13.67
C PHE A 153 54.76 -14.19 14.03
N ILE A 154 53.82 -13.29 14.36
CA ILE A 154 52.42 -13.65 14.62
C ILE A 154 51.78 -14.28 13.39
N GLN A 155 52.01 -13.73 12.19
CA GLN A 155 51.53 -14.35 10.95
C GLN A 155 52.07 -15.77 10.75
N GLY A 156 53.33 -16.04 11.11
CA GLY A 156 53.90 -17.39 11.07
C GLY A 156 53.20 -18.38 12.00
N ILE A 157 52.83 -17.95 13.20
CA ILE A 157 52.04 -18.76 14.15
C ILE A 157 50.63 -19.01 13.59
N LEU A 158 49.95 -17.96 13.14
CA LEU A 158 48.61 -18.06 12.58
C LEU A 158 48.58 -18.94 11.32
N ASN A 159 49.61 -18.90 10.47
CA ASN A 159 49.75 -19.79 9.32
C ASN A 159 49.77 -21.27 9.71
N SER A 160 50.43 -21.63 10.83
CA SER A 160 50.41 -23.01 11.34
C SER A 160 49.00 -23.45 11.73
N LEU A 161 48.19 -22.55 12.32
CA LEU A 161 46.79 -22.82 12.66
C LEU A 161 45.88 -22.88 11.42
N ILE A 162 46.10 -21.99 10.45
CA ILE A 162 45.41 -22.01 9.14
C ILE A 162 45.65 -23.36 8.45
N LYS A 163 46.91 -23.83 8.41
CA LYS A 163 47.25 -25.17 7.87
C LYS A 163 46.60 -26.30 8.66
N LYS A 164 46.64 -26.24 10.00
CA LYS A 164 46.07 -27.28 10.86
C LYS A 164 44.55 -27.40 10.69
N SER A 165 43.85 -26.27 10.51
CA SER A 165 42.40 -26.23 10.23
C SER A 165 42.05 -26.56 8.77
N LYS A 166 43.06 -26.75 7.89
CA LYS A 166 42.89 -26.91 6.43
C LYS A 166 42.17 -25.73 5.78
N SER A 167 42.32 -24.52 6.35
CA SER A 167 41.76 -23.30 5.78
C SER A 167 42.61 -22.80 4.61
N SER A 168 41.96 -22.30 3.56
CA SER A 168 42.58 -21.73 2.36
C SER A 168 42.08 -20.29 2.11
N MET A 169 42.52 -19.66 1.01
CA MET A 169 42.12 -18.29 0.65
C MET A 169 40.62 -18.18 0.37
N PHE A 170 40.03 -19.20 -0.26
CA PHE A 170 38.61 -19.29 -0.56
C PHE A 170 37.98 -20.45 0.22
N GLN A 171 36.68 -20.39 0.46
CA GLN A 171 35.95 -21.42 1.18
C GLN A 171 34.56 -21.59 0.56
N ASN A 172 33.96 -22.76 0.79
CA ASN A 172 32.58 -23.03 0.42
C ASN A 172 31.70 -22.87 1.66
N ARG A 173 30.68 -22.01 1.58
CA ARG A 173 29.74 -21.74 2.68
C ARG A 173 28.32 -21.65 2.15
N THR A 174 27.35 -22.00 3.00
CA THR A 174 25.94 -21.74 2.68
C THR A 174 25.64 -20.25 2.76
N LEU A 175 24.53 -19.81 2.14
CA LEU A 175 24.02 -18.45 2.31
C LEU A 175 23.86 -18.09 3.79
N LYS A 176 23.24 -19.00 4.56
CA LYS A 176 22.95 -18.80 5.98
C LYS A 176 24.21 -18.55 6.79
N GLU A 177 25.23 -19.38 6.57
CA GLU A 177 26.53 -19.25 7.23
C GLU A 177 27.20 -17.92 6.87
N LEU A 178 27.22 -17.55 5.58
CA LEU A 178 27.84 -16.32 5.11
C LEU A 178 27.19 -15.07 5.71
N LEU A 179 25.85 -15.00 5.68
CA LEU A 179 25.13 -13.81 6.15
C LEU A 179 25.12 -13.71 7.67
N TRP A 180 24.73 -14.81 8.35
CA TRP A 180 24.35 -14.77 9.76
C TRP A 180 25.39 -15.34 10.71
N GLY A 181 26.43 -15.97 10.19
CA GLY A 181 27.58 -16.43 10.97
C GLY A 181 27.80 -17.93 10.93
N TYR A 182 29.07 -18.32 10.91
CA TYR A 182 29.53 -19.69 11.11
C TYR A 182 30.76 -19.67 12.04
N THR A 183 30.98 -20.77 12.77
CA THR A 183 32.21 -20.93 13.56
C THR A 183 33.38 -21.23 12.63
N ASP A 184 34.35 -20.32 12.57
CA ASP A 184 35.49 -20.46 11.69
C ASP A 184 36.49 -21.51 12.23
N PRO A 185 36.84 -22.55 11.45
CA PRO A 185 37.74 -23.62 11.90
C PRO A 185 39.14 -23.13 12.27
N PHE A 186 39.64 -22.07 11.63
CA PHE A 186 40.93 -21.49 11.94
C PHE A 186 40.86 -20.67 13.24
N LEU A 187 39.87 -19.79 13.38
CA LEU A 187 39.72 -18.97 14.59
C LEU A 187 39.46 -19.81 15.84
N ASN A 188 38.78 -20.95 15.71
CA ASN A 188 38.54 -21.87 16.83
C ASN A 188 39.83 -22.53 17.38
N LEU A 189 40.94 -22.48 16.64
CA LEU A 189 42.25 -22.97 17.09
C LEU A 189 43.13 -21.87 17.70
N VAL A 190 42.69 -20.60 17.67
CA VAL A 190 43.46 -19.48 18.19
C VAL A 190 43.47 -19.52 19.72
N PRO A 191 44.66 -19.54 20.37
CA PRO A 191 44.76 -19.81 21.82
C PRO A 191 44.46 -18.59 22.71
N TYR A 192 44.16 -17.43 22.13
CA TYR A 192 43.82 -16.20 22.84
C TYR A 192 42.39 -15.75 22.51
N PRO A 193 41.74 -14.94 23.37
CA PRO A 193 40.35 -14.55 23.17
C PRO A 193 40.14 -13.81 21.84
N VAL A 194 39.45 -14.48 20.90
CA VAL A 194 38.99 -13.91 19.62
C VAL A 194 37.56 -14.37 19.37
N THR A 195 36.78 -13.52 18.69
CA THR A 195 35.46 -13.94 18.20
C THR A 195 35.65 -15.01 17.13
N THR A 196 35.19 -16.23 17.39
CA THR A 196 35.34 -17.38 16.49
C THR A 196 34.25 -17.45 15.43
N THR A 197 33.10 -16.82 15.67
CA THR A 197 32.00 -16.76 14.72
C THR A 197 32.19 -15.60 13.74
N VAL A 198 32.10 -15.90 12.44
CA VAL A 198 32.31 -14.94 11.35
C VAL A 198 31.11 -14.98 10.42
N GLY A 199 30.60 -13.80 10.07
CA GLY A 199 29.53 -13.61 9.08
C GLY A 199 29.45 -12.14 8.69
N VAL A 200 28.88 -11.85 7.53
CA VAL A 200 28.82 -10.48 6.98
C VAL A 200 27.94 -9.57 7.86
N PHE A 201 26.83 -10.11 8.38
CA PHE A 201 25.91 -9.41 9.27
C PHE A 201 25.91 -9.99 10.69
N TYR A 202 26.91 -10.80 11.06
CA TYR A 202 26.94 -11.37 12.41
C TYR A 202 27.47 -10.36 13.45
N PRO A 203 26.80 -10.21 14.61
CA PRO A 203 25.44 -10.66 14.93
C PRO A 203 24.37 -9.73 14.32
N TYR A 204 23.17 -10.26 14.04
CA TYR A 204 22.03 -9.48 13.53
C TYR A 204 20.78 -9.67 14.39
N ASN A 205 20.16 -10.86 14.34
CA ASN A 205 18.95 -11.14 15.10
C ASN A 205 19.21 -11.00 16.61
N ASN A 206 18.21 -10.47 17.34
CA ASN A 206 18.27 -10.18 18.78
C ASN A 206 19.29 -9.09 19.17
N THR A 207 19.71 -8.26 18.21
CA THR A 207 20.49 -7.05 18.48
C THR A 207 19.62 -5.81 18.26
N ALA A 208 20.06 -4.65 18.75
CA ALA A 208 19.43 -3.38 18.43
C ALA A 208 20.50 -2.33 18.15
N ASP A 209 20.24 -1.48 17.15
CA ASP A 209 21.08 -0.34 16.83
C ASP A 209 20.64 0.90 17.61
N GLY A 210 21.60 1.67 18.12
CA GLY A 210 21.39 2.84 18.97
C GLY A 210 22.17 2.78 20.29
N ILE A 211 21.80 3.56 21.30
CA ILE A 211 20.61 4.43 21.39
C ILE A 211 20.70 5.63 20.43
N TYR A 212 19.61 5.91 19.71
CA TYR A 212 19.42 7.14 18.94
C TYR A 212 18.67 8.16 19.80
N LYS A 213 19.10 9.42 19.80
CA LYS A 213 18.34 10.57 20.35
C LYS A 213 18.08 11.54 19.20
N VAL A 214 16.83 11.75 18.83
CA VAL A 214 16.42 12.60 17.69
C VAL A 214 15.52 13.73 18.16
N PHE A 215 15.55 14.88 17.49
CA PHE A 215 14.62 15.97 17.78
C PHE A 215 13.20 15.57 17.39
N ASN A 216 12.23 15.86 18.27
CA ASN A 216 10.83 15.51 18.03
C ASN A 216 10.08 16.55 17.18
N GLY A 217 10.66 17.74 16.97
CA GLY A 217 10.08 18.80 16.13
C GLY A 217 9.03 19.67 16.81
N LYS A 218 8.83 19.52 18.13
CA LYS A 218 7.81 20.26 18.89
C LYS A 218 8.17 21.74 19.07
N ASP A 219 9.45 22.05 19.26
CA ASP A 219 9.98 23.41 19.31
C ASP A 219 10.14 23.99 17.90
N ASP A 220 10.76 23.22 17.02
CA ASP A 220 11.12 23.62 15.68
C ASP A 220 10.95 22.44 14.71
N ILE A 221 9.91 22.52 13.89
CA ILE A 221 9.57 21.47 12.93
C ILE A 221 10.67 21.23 11.90
N SER A 222 11.56 22.21 11.67
CA SER A 222 12.67 22.04 10.74
C SER A 222 13.74 21.06 11.23
N LYS A 223 13.67 20.68 12.52
CA LYS A 223 14.57 19.70 13.15
C LYS A 223 13.99 18.31 13.30
N VAL A 224 12.71 18.10 13.02
CA VAL A 224 12.04 16.82 13.29
C VAL A 224 12.82 15.64 12.69
N ALA A 225 12.98 14.57 13.48
CA ALA A 225 13.74 13.36 13.16
C ALA A 225 15.25 13.54 12.91
N ILE A 226 15.81 14.76 12.97
CA ILE A 226 17.26 14.97 12.91
C ILE A 226 17.90 14.37 14.17
N ILE A 227 19.00 13.65 13.98
CA ILE A 227 19.72 12.99 15.07
C ILE A 227 20.52 14.03 15.85
N ASP A 228 20.22 14.15 17.15
CA ASP A 228 21.00 14.94 18.09
C ASP A 228 22.24 14.17 18.55
N THR A 229 22.05 12.91 18.97
CA THR A 229 23.15 12.02 19.33
C THR A 229 22.89 10.57 18.92
N TYR A 230 23.97 9.85 18.61
CA TYR A 230 23.98 8.40 18.46
C TYR A 230 24.96 7.82 19.47
N LYS A 231 24.51 6.87 20.28
CA LYS A 231 25.28 6.27 21.39
C LYS A 231 25.85 7.33 22.35
N GLY A 232 25.06 8.38 22.60
CA GLY A 232 25.41 9.49 23.51
C GLY A 232 26.47 10.46 22.97
N ARG A 233 26.83 10.38 21.68
CA ARG A 233 27.81 11.27 21.05
C ARG A 233 27.24 11.95 19.82
N LYS A 234 27.74 13.17 19.53
CA LYS A 234 27.46 13.92 18.29
C LYS A 234 28.39 13.57 17.13
N ASN A 235 29.51 12.91 17.46
CA ASN A 235 30.52 12.47 16.50
C ASN A 235 30.79 10.97 16.66
N LEU A 236 31.17 10.30 15.57
CA LEU A 236 31.31 8.84 15.51
C LEU A 236 32.60 8.30 16.12
N SER A 237 33.63 9.14 16.25
CA SER A 237 34.99 8.76 16.65
C SER A 237 35.69 7.81 15.65
N TYR A 238 35.27 7.81 14.39
CA TYR A 238 35.86 6.99 13.31
C TYR A 238 36.69 7.83 12.34
N TRP A 239 36.20 9.01 11.99
CA TRP A 239 36.80 9.88 10.98
C TRP A 239 37.50 11.07 11.63
N SER A 240 38.29 11.79 10.83
CA SER A 240 38.88 13.07 11.26
C SER A 240 37.99 14.23 10.84
N SER A 241 38.13 15.38 11.51
CA SER A 241 37.44 16.63 11.11
C SER A 241 35.91 16.48 11.02
N TYR A 242 35.26 17.23 10.13
CA TYR A 242 33.80 17.24 9.93
C TYR A 242 33.25 15.93 9.34
N CYS A 243 34.09 15.05 8.79
CA CYS A 243 33.65 13.72 8.31
C CYS A 243 33.08 12.84 9.43
N ASP A 244 33.42 13.16 10.69
CA ASP A 244 33.00 12.41 11.87
C ASP A 244 31.64 12.85 12.44
N LEU A 245 31.07 13.93 11.90
CA LEU A 245 29.79 14.48 12.36
C LEU A 245 28.62 13.56 11.98
N ILE A 246 27.67 13.45 12.92
CA ILE A 246 26.38 12.82 12.68
C ILE A 246 25.42 13.92 12.22
N ASN A 247 25.19 13.97 10.91
CA ASN A 247 24.31 14.94 10.26
C ASN A 247 23.02 14.28 9.77
N GLY A 248 21.92 15.02 9.89
CA GLY A 248 20.63 14.69 9.28
C GLY A 248 19.80 13.67 10.06
N THR A 249 18.87 13.01 9.36
CA THR A 249 17.95 12.02 9.93
C THR A 249 18.45 10.59 9.72
N ASP A 250 17.62 9.59 9.98
CA ASP A 250 17.85 8.18 9.63
C ASP A 250 17.39 7.81 8.20
N ALA A 251 17.02 8.82 7.39
CA ALA A 251 16.44 8.72 6.05
C ALA A 251 15.04 8.09 5.93
N ALA A 252 14.40 7.68 7.04
CA ALA A 252 13.01 7.23 7.01
C ALA A 252 12.03 8.41 6.84
N SER A 253 12.42 9.57 7.35
CA SER A 253 11.70 10.84 7.19
C SER A 253 12.68 12.00 7.24
N PHE A 254 12.27 13.13 6.70
CA PHE A 254 12.97 14.41 6.70
C PHE A 254 12.04 15.50 7.21
N PRO A 255 12.58 16.66 7.63
CA PRO A 255 11.74 17.80 7.96
C PRO A 255 10.80 18.20 6.81
N PRO A 256 9.56 18.62 7.11
CA PRO A 256 8.53 18.90 6.10
C PRO A 256 8.89 20.07 5.19
N PHE A 257 8.10 20.25 4.13
CA PHE A 257 8.29 21.30 3.11
C PHE A 257 9.65 21.20 2.42
N VAL A 258 9.95 20.02 1.88
CA VAL A 258 11.21 19.71 1.20
C VAL A 258 11.25 20.42 -0.16
N GLU A 259 12.27 21.25 -0.35
CA GLU A 259 12.56 21.91 -1.63
C GLU A 259 13.47 21.09 -2.54
N LYS A 260 13.36 21.27 -3.86
CA LYS A 260 14.23 20.60 -4.86
C LYS A 260 15.70 21.01 -4.76
N THR A 261 15.98 22.21 -4.28
CA THR A 261 17.33 22.75 -4.06
C THR A 261 17.98 22.20 -2.79
N ARG A 262 17.19 21.62 -1.88
CA ARG A 262 17.67 21.14 -0.58
C ARG A 262 18.50 19.87 -0.77
N THR A 263 19.65 19.82 -0.11
CA THR A 263 20.43 18.59 0.04
C THR A 263 19.95 17.84 1.28
N LEU A 264 19.51 16.60 1.12
CA LEU A 264 19.00 15.78 2.21
C LEU A 264 20.15 15.01 2.86
N GLN A 265 20.59 15.47 4.03
CA GLN A 265 21.60 14.78 4.83
C GLN A 265 20.95 13.69 5.69
N PHE A 266 21.63 12.56 5.85
CA PHE A 266 21.22 11.48 6.74
C PHE A 266 22.42 10.65 7.21
N PHE A 267 22.28 10.04 8.38
CA PHE A 267 23.25 9.11 8.94
C PHE A 267 22.82 7.67 8.65
N SER A 268 23.76 6.85 8.18
CA SER A 268 23.55 5.41 8.03
C SER A 268 24.61 4.65 8.82
N SER A 269 24.21 4.07 9.95
CA SER A 269 25.07 3.26 10.80
C SER A 269 25.73 2.08 10.06
N ASP A 270 25.06 1.50 9.06
CA ASP A 270 25.58 0.40 8.24
C ASP A 270 26.89 0.74 7.49
N ILE A 271 27.08 2.01 7.13
CA ILE A 271 28.27 2.50 6.41
C ILE A 271 29.14 3.43 7.28
N CYS A 272 28.78 3.58 8.55
CA CYS A 272 29.55 4.29 9.56
C CYS A 272 29.87 5.76 9.23
N ARG A 273 29.00 6.46 8.51
CA ARG A 273 29.13 7.91 8.24
C ARG A 273 27.78 8.56 7.94
N SER A 274 27.74 9.87 8.03
CA SER A 274 26.70 10.66 7.38
C SER A 274 27.00 10.84 5.89
N ILE A 275 25.93 10.86 5.11
CA ILE A 275 25.94 11.04 3.66
C ILE A 275 24.75 11.94 3.26
N TYR A 276 24.60 12.21 1.98
CA TYR A 276 23.57 13.11 1.49
C TYR A 276 22.99 12.65 0.16
N ALA A 277 21.72 12.95 -0.07
CA ALA A 277 21.06 12.76 -1.37
C ALA A 277 20.66 14.11 -1.97
N VAL A 278 20.67 14.17 -3.30
CA VAL A 278 20.33 15.37 -4.09
C VAL A 278 19.13 15.09 -4.98
N PHE A 279 18.36 16.13 -5.30
CA PHE A 279 17.19 15.99 -6.16
C PHE A 279 17.59 15.46 -7.54
N GLY A 280 16.88 14.43 -8.00
CA GLY A 280 17.05 13.84 -9.32
C GLY A 280 15.84 14.09 -10.23
N ALA A 281 14.63 13.78 -9.76
CA ALA A 281 13.41 13.89 -10.57
C ALA A 281 12.14 14.04 -9.74
N GLU A 282 11.07 14.53 -10.37
CA GLU A 282 9.70 14.40 -9.84
C GLU A 282 9.10 13.06 -10.26
N MET A 283 8.43 12.39 -9.33
CA MET A 283 7.77 11.11 -9.57
C MET A 283 6.33 11.18 -9.06
N ASN A 284 5.47 10.31 -9.59
CA ASN A 284 4.13 10.12 -9.06
C ASN A 284 3.98 8.67 -8.57
N LEU A 285 3.77 8.49 -7.27
CA LEU A 285 3.57 7.19 -6.64
C LEU A 285 2.09 7.00 -6.36
N LYS A 286 1.40 6.39 -7.32
CA LYS A 286 -0.01 5.98 -7.17
C LYS A 286 -0.93 7.15 -6.78
N GLY A 287 -0.73 8.32 -7.41
CA GLY A 287 -1.46 9.55 -7.14
C GLY A 287 -0.71 10.54 -6.25
N ILE A 288 0.34 10.12 -5.54
CA ILE A 288 1.08 10.97 -4.61
C ILE A 288 2.32 11.56 -5.32
N PRO A 289 2.42 12.90 -5.47
CA PRO A 289 3.62 13.54 -6.00
C PRO A 289 4.76 13.41 -5.00
N VAL A 290 5.92 12.97 -5.48
CA VAL A 290 7.13 12.82 -4.65
C VAL A 290 8.36 13.31 -5.38
N TYR A 291 9.39 13.68 -4.63
CA TYR A 291 10.70 14.02 -5.14
C TYR A 291 11.65 12.85 -4.97
N ARG A 292 12.21 12.39 -6.08
CA ARG A 292 13.27 11.40 -6.10
C ARG A 292 14.60 12.07 -5.78
N PHE A 293 15.15 11.74 -4.63
CA PHE A 293 16.50 12.06 -4.23
C PHE A 293 17.42 10.88 -4.51
N VAL A 294 18.58 11.13 -5.12
CA VAL A 294 19.57 10.12 -5.47
C VAL A 294 20.88 10.38 -4.74
N LEU A 295 21.62 9.31 -4.45
CA LEU A 295 22.95 9.40 -3.88
C LEU A 295 23.95 9.80 -4.99
N PRO A 296 24.53 11.01 -4.99
CA PRO A 296 25.37 11.46 -6.09
C PRO A 296 26.72 10.75 -6.09
N SER A 297 27.33 10.59 -7.28
CA SER A 297 28.67 10.01 -7.43
C SER A 297 29.74 10.75 -6.61
N LEU A 298 29.59 12.06 -6.43
CA LEU A 298 30.45 12.91 -5.59
C LEU A 298 30.49 12.49 -4.11
N ALA A 299 29.49 11.75 -3.61
CA ALA A 299 29.49 11.25 -2.24
C ALA A 299 30.57 10.18 -1.98
N PHE A 300 30.99 9.45 -3.02
CA PHE A 300 32.07 8.44 -2.97
C PHE A 300 33.31 8.85 -3.79
N ALA A 301 33.34 10.07 -4.30
CA ALA A 301 34.45 10.59 -5.10
C ALA A 301 35.73 10.77 -4.25
N SER A 302 36.89 10.77 -4.91
CA SER A 302 38.17 11.01 -4.23
C SER A 302 38.33 12.49 -3.88
N PRO A 303 39.23 12.83 -2.94
CA PRO A 303 39.59 14.22 -2.62
C PRO A 303 40.03 15.09 -3.80
N LEU A 304 40.48 14.48 -4.90
CA LEU A 304 40.79 15.22 -6.14
C LEU A 304 39.54 15.74 -6.86
N GLN A 305 38.45 14.99 -6.79
CA GLN A 305 37.16 15.32 -7.42
C GLN A 305 36.24 16.06 -6.45
N ASN A 306 36.24 15.65 -5.18
CA ASN A 306 35.51 16.26 -4.10
C ASN A 306 36.43 16.44 -2.87
N PRO A 307 37.05 17.63 -2.70
CA PRO A 307 37.97 17.93 -1.59
C PRO A 307 37.37 17.66 -0.21
N ASP A 308 36.04 17.71 -0.07
CA ASP A 308 35.36 17.48 1.19
C ASP A 308 35.54 16.03 1.69
N ASN A 309 35.85 15.09 0.79
CA ASN A 309 36.04 13.68 1.15
C ASN A 309 37.45 13.36 1.70
N HIS A 310 38.36 14.33 1.85
CA HIS A 310 39.74 14.09 2.30
C HIS A 310 39.82 13.33 3.62
N CYS A 311 38.91 13.61 4.57
CA CYS A 311 38.91 12.96 5.88
C CYS A 311 38.30 11.55 5.90
N PHE A 312 37.74 11.07 4.79
CA PHE A 312 37.33 9.67 4.60
C PHE A 312 38.46 8.79 4.02
N CYS A 313 39.56 9.38 3.56
CA CYS A 313 40.74 8.63 3.13
C CYS A 313 41.53 8.14 4.35
N THR A 314 41.53 6.84 4.60
CA THR A 314 42.13 6.23 5.81
C THR A 314 43.62 5.95 5.68
N GLU A 315 44.10 5.70 4.47
CA GLU A 315 45.48 5.29 4.18
C GLU A 315 45.89 5.70 2.75
N LYS A 316 47.17 5.57 2.40
CA LYS A 316 47.74 6.08 1.12
C LYS A 316 48.22 5.00 0.15
N ILE A 317 48.24 3.73 0.53
CA ILE A 317 48.80 2.64 -0.28
C ILE A 317 47.71 2.03 -1.17
N ILE A 318 46.60 1.62 -0.59
CA ILE A 318 45.45 1.06 -1.30
C ILE A 318 44.72 2.15 -2.09
N SER A 319 44.53 3.32 -1.48
CA SER A 319 43.89 4.49 -2.07
C SER A 319 44.74 5.20 -3.13
N LYS A 320 45.98 4.75 -3.34
CA LYS A 320 46.97 5.38 -4.25
C LYS A 320 47.16 6.87 -3.96
N ASN A 321 47.49 7.22 -2.71
CA ASN A 321 47.58 8.60 -2.23
C ASN A 321 46.23 9.36 -2.34
N CYS A 322 45.15 8.70 -1.93
CA CYS A 322 43.78 9.22 -1.93
C CYS A 322 43.26 9.63 -3.32
N THR A 323 43.62 8.91 -4.38
CA THR A 323 43.09 9.13 -5.73
C THR A 323 42.03 8.11 -6.13
N LEU A 324 42.04 6.92 -5.52
CA LEU A 324 41.01 5.89 -5.70
C LEU A 324 39.65 6.37 -5.15
N TYR A 325 38.56 6.08 -5.86
CA TYR A 325 37.20 6.52 -5.54
C TYR A 325 36.15 5.44 -5.80
N GLY A 326 34.94 5.64 -5.27
CA GLY A 326 33.81 4.70 -5.33
C GLY A 326 33.83 3.60 -4.27
N VAL A 327 34.79 3.64 -3.35
CA VAL A 327 34.92 2.73 -2.21
C VAL A 327 35.18 3.49 -0.92
N LEU A 328 34.68 2.97 0.20
CA LEU A 328 34.86 3.53 1.54
C LEU A 328 35.41 2.46 2.49
N ASP A 329 36.58 2.70 3.07
CA ASP A 329 37.18 1.84 4.09
C ASP A 329 36.50 2.05 5.45
N ILE A 330 35.68 1.09 5.87
CA ILE A 330 34.95 1.16 7.15
C ILE A 330 35.59 0.30 8.25
N SER A 331 36.87 -0.08 8.09
CA SER A 331 37.58 -0.97 9.03
C SER A 331 37.51 -0.50 10.48
N LYS A 332 37.60 0.81 10.75
CA LYS A 332 37.54 1.38 12.11
C LYS A 332 36.24 1.04 12.86
N CYS A 333 35.09 1.02 12.18
CA CYS A 333 33.82 0.66 12.82
C CYS A 333 33.53 -0.84 12.78
N LYS A 334 34.41 -1.63 12.15
CA LYS A 334 34.34 -3.10 12.05
C LYS A 334 35.49 -3.78 12.80
N GLU A 335 35.94 -3.20 13.90
CA GLU A 335 37.00 -3.75 14.77
C GLU A 335 38.32 -4.00 14.02
N GLY A 336 38.66 -3.13 13.07
CA GLY A 336 39.86 -3.22 12.24
C GLY A 336 39.77 -4.23 11.09
N LYS A 337 38.66 -4.95 10.91
CA LYS A 337 38.48 -5.89 9.80
C LYS A 337 38.51 -5.12 8.46
N PRO A 338 39.16 -5.64 7.40
CA PRO A 338 39.40 -4.90 6.15
C PRO A 338 38.15 -4.79 5.25
N VAL A 339 37.07 -4.21 5.77
CA VAL A 339 35.76 -4.09 5.09
C VAL A 339 35.68 -2.79 4.30
N TYR A 340 35.35 -2.89 3.02
CA TYR A 340 35.18 -1.78 2.10
C TYR A 340 33.74 -1.76 1.57
N ILE A 341 33.06 -0.61 1.66
CA ILE A 341 31.73 -0.41 1.09
C ILE A 341 31.83 0.27 -0.26
N SER A 342 31.03 -0.15 -1.22
CA SER A 342 30.86 0.52 -2.51
C SER A 342 29.39 0.49 -2.94
N LEU A 343 29.08 1.08 -4.09
CA LEU A 343 27.85 0.74 -4.81
C LEU A 343 28.00 -0.62 -5.52
N PRO A 344 26.89 -1.30 -5.84
CA PRO A 344 26.92 -2.59 -6.54
C PRO A 344 27.70 -2.53 -7.85
N HIS A 345 28.46 -3.59 -8.12
CA HIS A 345 29.36 -3.73 -9.26
C HIS A 345 30.39 -2.60 -9.40
N PHE A 346 30.73 -1.93 -8.28
CA PHE A 346 31.57 -0.73 -8.26
C PHE A 346 31.04 0.41 -9.14
N LEU A 347 29.71 0.59 -9.22
CA LEU A 347 29.11 1.77 -9.86
C LEU A 347 29.75 3.05 -9.30
N HIS A 348 30.09 3.99 -10.20
CA HIS A 348 30.82 5.23 -9.89
C HIS A 348 32.23 5.07 -9.30
N GLY A 349 32.80 3.86 -9.33
CA GLY A 349 34.15 3.60 -8.86
C GLY A 349 35.24 3.76 -9.92
N SER A 350 36.49 3.86 -9.45
CA SER A 350 37.65 3.93 -10.33
C SER A 350 37.79 2.64 -11.14
N PRO A 351 38.21 2.70 -12.42
CA PRO A 351 38.38 1.52 -13.26
C PRO A 351 39.27 0.44 -12.63
N GLU A 352 40.26 0.83 -11.84
CA GLU A 352 41.21 -0.10 -11.21
C GLU A 352 40.57 -0.98 -10.12
N LEU A 353 39.36 -0.66 -9.65
CA LEU A 353 38.57 -1.54 -8.78
C LEU A 353 38.02 -2.74 -9.54
N ALA A 354 37.60 -2.52 -10.78
CA ALA A 354 37.00 -3.54 -11.64
C ALA A 354 38.06 -4.33 -12.43
N GLU A 355 39.21 -3.73 -12.75
CA GLU A 355 40.31 -4.39 -13.49
C GLU A 355 40.70 -5.80 -13.00
N PRO A 356 40.85 -6.06 -11.69
CA PRO A 356 41.22 -7.39 -11.18
C PRO A 356 40.04 -8.37 -11.09
N ILE A 357 38.83 -7.98 -11.51
CA ILE A 357 37.58 -8.75 -11.32
C ILE A 357 36.82 -8.86 -12.63
N GLU A 358 36.57 -10.10 -13.05
CA GLU A 358 35.79 -10.42 -14.25
C GLU A 358 34.38 -10.85 -13.86
N GLY A 359 33.36 -10.35 -14.57
CA GLY A 359 31.94 -10.64 -14.29
C GLY A 359 31.15 -9.50 -13.66
N LEU A 360 31.75 -8.30 -13.51
CA LEU A 360 31.04 -7.10 -13.05
C LEU A 360 30.36 -6.37 -14.23
N SER A 361 29.16 -5.81 -13.98
CA SER A 361 28.38 -5.07 -14.99
C SER A 361 27.64 -3.91 -14.32
N PRO A 362 28.30 -2.79 -13.99
CA PRO A 362 27.65 -1.64 -13.34
C PRO A 362 26.57 -1.02 -14.22
N ASN A 363 25.40 -0.74 -13.65
CA ASN A 363 24.25 -0.13 -14.31
C ASN A 363 23.61 0.92 -13.37
N GLU A 364 23.34 2.12 -13.89
CA GLU A 364 22.83 3.24 -13.07
C GLU A 364 21.43 2.93 -12.50
N GLU A 365 20.53 2.36 -13.30
CA GLU A 365 19.15 2.07 -12.90
C GLU A 365 19.08 0.93 -11.89
N GLU A 366 19.92 -0.09 -12.05
CA GLU A 366 19.96 -1.27 -11.20
C GLU A 366 20.75 -1.04 -9.90
N HIS A 367 21.79 -0.20 -9.90
CA HIS A 367 22.75 -0.11 -8.80
C HIS A 367 22.78 1.24 -8.08
N SER A 368 22.06 2.27 -8.55
CA SER A 368 21.93 3.54 -7.81
C SER A 368 21.09 3.40 -6.53
N THR A 369 21.35 4.25 -5.54
CA THR A 369 20.50 4.38 -4.35
C THR A 369 19.60 5.59 -4.49
N TYR A 370 18.31 5.44 -4.20
CA TYR A 370 17.34 6.54 -4.24
C TYR A 370 16.33 6.51 -3.08
N LEU A 371 15.80 7.68 -2.76
CA LEU A 371 14.73 7.95 -1.81
C LEU A 371 13.65 8.76 -2.53
N ASP A 372 12.42 8.28 -2.56
CA ASP A 372 11.27 9.01 -3.07
C ASP A 372 10.52 9.62 -1.87
N VAL A 373 10.67 10.93 -1.69
CA VAL A 373 10.22 11.70 -0.52
C VAL A 373 9.00 12.53 -0.88
N GLU A 374 7.93 12.45 -0.10
CA GLU A 374 6.76 13.31 -0.26
C GLU A 374 7.09 14.72 0.28
N PRO A 375 7.02 15.77 -0.55
CA PRO A 375 7.61 17.07 -0.22
C PRO A 375 6.89 17.83 0.91
N ILE A 376 5.58 17.65 1.10
CA ILE A 376 4.83 18.40 2.11
C ILE A 376 5.15 17.87 3.51
N THR A 377 5.08 16.56 3.71
CA THR A 377 5.31 15.89 5.00
C THR A 377 6.78 15.60 5.28
N GLY A 378 7.60 15.41 4.23
CA GLY A 378 8.98 14.96 4.33
C GLY A 378 9.14 13.43 4.52
N PHE A 379 8.07 12.63 4.39
CA PHE A 379 8.16 11.19 4.56
C PHE A 379 8.78 10.48 3.36
N THR A 380 9.67 9.52 3.61
CA THR A 380 10.21 8.64 2.57
C THR A 380 9.19 7.55 2.26
N LEU A 381 8.50 7.66 1.13
CA LEU A 381 7.44 6.73 0.74
C LEU A 381 7.97 5.50 0.03
N ARG A 382 8.97 5.65 -0.85
CA ARG A 382 9.65 4.53 -1.50
C ARG A 382 11.14 4.74 -1.45
N PHE A 383 11.91 3.69 -1.24
CA PHE A 383 13.37 3.79 -1.34
C PHE A 383 13.98 2.50 -1.88
N ALA A 384 15.19 2.61 -2.41
CA ALA A 384 16.08 1.51 -2.68
C ALA A 384 17.47 1.89 -2.20
N LYS A 385 17.90 1.31 -1.07
CA LYS A 385 19.25 1.43 -0.52
C LYS A 385 20.09 0.28 -1.05
N ARG A 386 21.02 0.59 -1.94
CA ARG A 386 21.85 -0.39 -2.64
C ARG A 386 23.32 -0.22 -2.27
N LEU A 387 23.92 -1.27 -1.72
CA LEU A 387 25.29 -1.25 -1.21
C LEU A 387 25.98 -2.57 -1.52
N GLN A 388 27.29 -2.52 -1.71
CA GLN A 388 28.14 -3.69 -1.89
C GLN A 388 29.17 -3.77 -0.77
N ILE A 389 29.34 -4.98 -0.24
CA ILE A 389 30.30 -5.30 0.80
C ILE A 389 31.48 -6.01 0.14
N ASN A 390 32.66 -5.44 0.35
CA ASN A 390 33.92 -5.92 -0.19
C ASN A 390 34.91 -6.16 0.94
N ILE A 391 35.85 -7.06 0.71
CA ILE A 391 36.94 -7.36 1.65
C ILE A 391 38.27 -7.16 0.95
N LEU A 392 39.12 -6.34 1.55
CA LEU A 392 40.48 -6.16 1.08
C LEU A 392 41.34 -7.35 1.53
N VAL A 393 41.97 -8.02 0.56
CA VAL A 393 42.99 -9.05 0.80
C VAL A 393 44.34 -8.59 0.25
N LYS A 394 45.39 -8.78 1.05
CA LYS A 394 46.77 -8.36 0.76
C LYS A 394 47.70 -9.57 0.64
N PRO A 395 48.75 -9.50 -0.20
CA PRO A 395 49.82 -10.49 -0.20
C PRO A 395 50.46 -10.65 1.18
N ALA A 396 50.66 -11.89 1.62
CA ALA A 396 51.26 -12.18 2.92
C ALA A 396 52.27 -13.33 2.83
N ARG A 397 53.56 -13.01 2.77
CA ARG A 397 54.65 -13.98 2.55
C ARG A 397 54.69 -15.12 3.58
N LYS A 398 54.22 -14.87 4.82
CA LYS A 398 54.23 -15.86 5.92
C LYS A 398 52.96 -16.70 6.01
N ILE A 399 51.93 -16.36 5.23
CA ILE A 399 50.64 -17.07 5.21
C ILE A 399 50.55 -17.82 3.89
N ASP A 400 50.64 -19.15 3.92
CA ASP A 400 50.74 -19.97 2.72
C ASP A 400 49.54 -19.82 1.78
N ALA A 401 48.34 -19.57 2.34
CA ALA A 401 47.13 -19.30 1.57
C ALA A 401 47.20 -18.00 0.74
N LEU A 402 48.04 -17.03 1.13
CA LEU A 402 48.10 -15.69 0.54
C LEU A 402 49.48 -15.32 -0.02
N LYS A 403 50.47 -16.22 0.07
CA LYS A 403 51.88 -15.95 -0.26
C LYS A 403 52.13 -15.71 -1.75
N ASN A 404 51.28 -16.26 -2.62
CA ASN A 404 51.43 -16.18 -4.08
C ASN A 404 50.72 -14.97 -4.70
N LEU A 405 49.92 -14.23 -3.92
CA LEU A 405 49.27 -13.01 -4.40
C LEU A 405 50.34 -11.98 -4.77
N LYS A 406 50.22 -11.40 -5.98
CA LYS A 406 51.15 -10.40 -6.52
C LYS A 406 50.68 -8.97 -6.29
N HIS A 407 49.38 -8.79 -6.07
CA HIS A 407 48.73 -7.50 -5.84
C HIS A 407 47.59 -7.62 -4.82
N ASN A 408 47.10 -6.48 -4.35
CA ASN A 408 45.97 -6.40 -3.44
C ASN A 408 44.66 -6.54 -4.23
N TYR A 409 43.63 -7.13 -3.62
CA TYR A 409 42.29 -7.21 -4.21
C TYR A 409 41.27 -6.64 -3.24
N ILE A 410 40.36 -5.80 -3.74
CA ILE A 410 39.12 -5.45 -3.04
C ILE A 410 38.06 -6.42 -3.56
N VAL A 411 37.89 -7.55 -2.88
CA VAL A 411 37.07 -8.66 -3.35
C VAL A 411 35.60 -8.40 -3.00
N PRO A 412 34.68 -8.31 -3.98
CA PRO A 412 33.27 -8.16 -3.72
C PRO A 412 32.73 -9.49 -3.17
N ILE A 413 32.05 -9.42 -2.04
CA ILE A 413 31.48 -10.61 -1.38
C ILE A 413 30.01 -10.73 -1.76
N LEU A 414 29.27 -9.64 -1.58
CA LEU A 414 27.86 -9.55 -1.92
C LEU A 414 27.44 -8.10 -2.12
N TRP A 415 26.33 -7.90 -2.80
CA TRP A 415 25.61 -6.64 -2.78
C TRP A 415 24.17 -6.86 -2.33
N LEU A 416 23.57 -5.79 -1.80
CA LEU A 416 22.23 -5.82 -1.26
C LEU A 416 21.36 -4.69 -1.82
N ASN A 417 20.06 -4.96 -1.90
CA ASN A 417 19.01 -3.99 -2.17
C ASN A 417 18.02 -4.01 -1.00
N GLU A 418 18.05 -2.99 -0.15
CA GLU A 418 17.02 -2.78 0.87
C GLU A 418 15.98 -1.80 0.36
N PHE A 419 14.74 -2.24 0.24
CA PHE A 419 13.65 -1.45 -0.32
C PHE A 419 12.34 -1.74 0.41
N ASN A 420 11.37 -0.85 0.27
CA ASN A 420 10.03 -1.05 0.82
C ASN A 420 9.00 -1.29 -0.29
N LEU A 421 8.03 -2.16 0.00
CA LEU A 421 6.86 -2.37 -0.85
C LEU A 421 5.73 -1.41 -0.43
N LEU A 422 5.45 -0.45 -1.31
CA LEU A 422 4.32 0.47 -1.19
C LEU A 422 2.97 -0.27 -1.35
N ARG A 423 2.36 -0.68 -0.23
CA ARG A 423 0.94 -1.09 -0.19
C ARG A 423 0.07 0.14 0.02
N VAL A 424 -0.75 0.49 -0.98
CA VAL A 424 -1.64 1.67 -0.98
C VAL A 424 -2.56 1.68 0.24
N GLU A 425 -3.01 0.49 0.63
CA GLU A 425 -3.91 0.27 1.77
C GLU A 425 -3.36 0.79 3.12
N LYS A 426 -2.06 1.07 3.24
CA LYS A 426 -1.45 1.45 4.53
C LYS A 426 -0.92 2.89 4.62
N LEU A 427 -0.66 3.56 3.50
CA LEU A 427 -0.11 4.92 3.50
C LEU A 427 -1.18 6.01 3.41
N MET A 428 -2.37 5.70 2.90
CA MET A 428 -3.47 6.65 2.79
C MET A 428 -4.36 6.72 4.04
N PHE A 429 -3.93 6.16 5.18
CA PHE A 429 -4.81 5.99 6.31
C PHE A 429 -4.20 6.47 7.62
N ASN A 430 -4.72 7.60 8.13
CA ASN A 430 -5.14 7.66 9.52
C ASN A 430 -6.20 8.72 9.80
N LEU A 431 -7.16 8.30 10.64
CA LEU A 431 -8.21 9.01 11.38
C LEU A 431 -9.55 9.36 10.70
N GLU A 432 -9.61 9.75 9.42
CA GLU A 432 -10.90 10.22 8.87
C GLU A 432 -11.86 9.13 8.37
N SER A 433 -11.42 7.87 8.28
CA SER A 433 -12.25 6.77 7.76
C SER A 433 -12.69 5.74 8.80
N VAL A 434 -12.07 5.70 10.00
CA VAL A 434 -12.45 4.76 11.06
C VAL A 434 -13.78 5.18 11.70
N LEU A 435 -14.71 4.23 11.83
CA LEU A 435 -16.02 4.44 12.46
C LEU A 435 -15.90 4.37 14.00
N GLU A 436 -15.25 5.36 14.60
CA GLU A 436 -15.07 5.51 16.05
C GLU A 436 -15.79 6.77 16.56
N GLU A 437 -16.36 6.68 17.77
CA GLU A 437 -17.22 7.75 18.29
C GLU A 437 -16.40 9.03 18.50
N GLY A 438 -16.78 10.11 17.81
CA GLY A 438 -16.04 11.37 17.80
C GLY A 438 -15.34 11.70 16.47
N THR A 439 -15.09 10.72 15.58
CA THR A 439 -14.50 10.96 14.26
C THR A 439 -15.49 11.62 13.29
N THR A 440 -14.97 12.35 12.31
CA THR A 440 -15.77 12.93 11.21
C THR A 440 -16.45 11.83 10.39
N ALA A 441 -15.74 10.71 10.14
CA ALA A 441 -16.28 9.49 9.53
C ALA A 441 -17.53 8.99 10.25
N PHE A 442 -17.46 8.85 11.57
CA PHE A 442 -18.56 8.35 12.37
C PHE A 442 -19.76 9.31 12.38
N LYS A 443 -19.52 10.61 12.56
CA LYS A 443 -20.58 11.63 12.51
C LYS A 443 -21.32 11.65 11.16
N ASN A 444 -20.58 11.52 10.05
CA ASN A 444 -21.15 11.49 8.70
C ASN A 444 -21.81 10.15 8.37
N TRP A 445 -21.25 9.04 8.85
CA TRP A 445 -21.86 7.71 8.71
C TRP A 445 -23.20 7.61 9.45
N VAL A 446 -23.31 8.25 10.62
CA VAL A 446 -24.58 8.33 11.38
C VAL A 446 -25.59 9.26 10.71
N LYS A 447 -25.15 10.35 10.08
CA LYS A 447 -26.01 11.38 9.47
C LYS A 447 -25.81 11.40 7.96
N ALA A 448 -26.58 10.57 7.23
CA ALA A 448 -26.56 10.57 5.77
C ALA A 448 -26.79 12.00 5.23
N GLY A 449 -25.74 12.59 4.66
CA GLY A 449 -25.73 13.99 4.20
C GLY A 449 -26.52 14.26 2.93
N ALA A 450 -27.14 13.24 2.32
CA ALA A 450 -27.92 13.34 1.10
C ALA A 450 -29.34 12.78 1.28
N ASN A 451 -30.33 13.43 0.66
CA ASN A 451 -31.67 12.86 0.55
C ASN A 451 -31.60 11.63 -0.37
N VAL A 452 -32.03 10.47 0.14
CA VAL A 452 -32.18 9.26 -0.66
C VAL A 452 -33.61 9.21 -1.19
N TYR A 453 -33.75 9.12 -2.50
CA TYR A 453 -35.03 8.98 -3.16
C TYR A 453 -35.19 7.54 -3.64
N ARG A 454 -36.36 6.98 -3.36
CA ARG A 454 -36.79 5.69 -3.88
C ARG A 454 -37.93 5.94 -4.85
N GLN A 455 -37.70 5.61 -6.11
CA GLN A 455 -38.64 5.78 -7.20
C GLN A 455 -39.17 4.42 -7.61
N PHE A 456 -40.47 4.36 -7.91
CA PHE A 456 -41.13 3.14 -8.38
C PHE A 456 -41.72 3.35 -9.77
N TRP A 457 -41.51 2.38 -10.64
CA TRP A 457 -42.21 2.24 -11.91
C TRP A 457 -43.03 0.96 -11.86
N ILE A 458 -44.32 1.10 -12.11
CA ILE A 458 -45.30 0.02 -12.04
C ILE A 458 -45.58 -0.47 -13.47
N PHE A 459 -45.60 -1.79 -13.65
CA PHE A 459 -46.00 -2.42 -14.90
C PHE A 459 -47.51 -2.66 -14.90
N ASP A 460 -48.26 -1.74 -15.49
CA ASP A 460 -49.71 -1.78 -15.55
C ASP A 460 -50.18 -2.74 -16.65
N VAL A 461 -50.88 -3.83 -16.29
CA VAL A 461 -51.32 -4.86 -17.23
C VAL A 461 -52.52 -4.38 -18.02
N GLN A 462 -52.40 -4.35 -19.35
CA GLN A 462 -53.40 -3.77 -20.25
C GLN A 462 -54.43 -4.78 -20.76
N ASN A 463 -54.14 -6.09 -20.66
CA ASN A 463 -55.02 -7.16 -21.16
C ASN A 463 -55.24 -8.32 -20.16
N PRO A 464 -55.62 -8.04 -18.90
CA PRO A 464 -55.70 -9.05 -17.84
C PRO A 464 -56.68 -10.20 -18.16
N GLU A 465 -57.83 -9.89 -18.76
CA GLU A 465 -58.87 -10.87 -19.08
C GLU A 465 -58.44 -11.82 -20.22
N GLU A 466 -57.84 -11.27 -21.29
CA GLU A 466 -57.34 -12.07 -22.41
C GLU A 466 -56.26 -13.06 -21.96
N VAL A 467 -55.36 -12.61 -21.07
CA VAL A 467 -54.30 -13.46 -20.51
C VAL A 467 -54.92 -14.59 -19.68
N ALA A 468 -55.90 -14.28 -18.82
CA ALA A 468 -56.55 -15.25 -17.95
C ALA A 468 -57.37 -16.32 -18.72
N VAL A 469 -57.97 -15.95 -19.86
CA VAL A 469 -58.83 -16.86 -20.65
C VAL A 469 -58.06 -17.61 -21.73
N ASN A 470 -57.18 -16.93 -22.47
CA ASN A 470 -56.57 -17.46 -23.69
C ASN A 470 -55.07 -17.75 -23.58
N SER A 471 -54.43 -17.40 -22.46
CA SER A 471 -52.96 -17.44 -22.33
C SER A 471 -52.25 -16.62 -23.42
N SER A 472 -52.80 -15.45 -23.74
CA SER A 472 -52.16 -14.49 -24.64
C SER A 472 -50.87 -13.92 -24.02
N LYS A 473 -50.09 -13.18 -24.82
CA LYS A 473 -48.95 -12.42 -24.29
C LYS A 473 -49.45 -11.32 -23.35
N ILE A 474 -48.73 -11.09 -22.27
CA ILE A 474 -49.06 -10.06 -21.28
C ILE A 474 -48.60 -8.71 -21.84
N LYS A 475 -49.54 -7.79 -22.06
CA LYS A 475 -49.22 -6.41 -22.47
C LYS A 475 -49.09 -5.55 -21.23
N VAL A 476 -47.90 -4.98 -21.01
CA VAL A 476 -47.65 -4.08 -19.89
C VAL A 476 -47.35 -2.67 -20.37
N LYS A 477 -47.84 -1.68 -19.63
CA LYS A 477 -47.45 -0.27 -19.79
C LYS A 477 -46.77 0.20 -18.53
N GLN A 478 -45.52 0.65 -18.65
CA GLN A 478 -44.80 1.24 -17.54
C GLN A 478 -45.42 2.59 -17.14
N ARG A 479 -45.66 2.79 -15.84
CA ARG A 479 -46.11 4.06 -15.24
C ARG A 479 -45.21 4.45 -14.07
N GLY A 480 -44.71 5.67 -14.06
CA GLY A 480 -43.82 6.20 -13.02
C GLY A 480 -42.90 7.31 -13.56
N PRO A 481 -41.97 7.82 -12.74
CA PRO A 481 -41.72 7.40 -11.36
C PRO A 481 -42.81 7.88 -10.37
N TYR A 482 -43.08 7.05 -9.38
CA TYR A 482 -43.70 7.44 -8.11
C TYR A 482 -42.59 7.55 -7.06
N THR A 483 -42.29 8.78 -6.64
CA THR A 483 -41.07 9.10 -5.90
C THR A 483 -41.36 9.27 -4.43
N TYR A 484 -40.57 8.56 -3.61
CA TYR A 484 -40.61 8.64 -2.16
C TYR A 484 -39.25 9.04 -1.62
N ARG A 485 -39.19 10.07 -0.78
CA ARG A 485 -37.99 10.37 0.00
C ARG A 485 -37.92 9.44 1.21
N VAL A 486 -36.81 8.73 1.34
CA VAL A 486 -36.55 7.82 2.46
C VAL A 486 -36.19 8.64 3.70
N ARG A 487 -36.92 8.45 4.80
CA ARG A 487 -36.56 8.96 6.13
C ARG A 487 -35.87 7.86 6.93
N TYR A 488 -34.59 8.08 7.23
CA TYR A 488 -33.89 7.33 8.25
C TYR A 488 -34.27 7.90 9.62
N LEU A 489 -35.15 7.22 10.35
CA LEU A 489 -35.39 7.54 11.76
C LEU A 489 -34.24 6.94 12.55
N ALA A 490 -33.20 7.70 12.86
CA ALA A 490 -32.18 7.23 13.81
C ALA A 490 -32.85 7.05 15.19
N LYS A 491 -33.11 5.80 15.57
CA LYS A 491 -33.37 5.42 16.95
C LYS A 491 -32.33 4.37 17.35
N ASP A 492 -31.46 4.79 18.27
CA ASP A 492 -30.80 4.03 19.35
C ASP A 492 -30.73 2.51 19.13
N ILE A 493 -29.57 1.86 18.97
CA ILE A 493 -28.39 1.87 19.85
C ILE A 493 -27.14 1.62 18.98
N ILE A 494 -26.12 2.48 19.08
CA ILE A 494 -24.78 2.19 18.55
C ILE A 494 -23.95 1.61 19.69
N THR A 495 -23.81 0.28 19.73
CA THR A 495 -22.82 -0.37 20.60
C THR A 495 -21.55 -0.60 19.80
N GLN A 496 -20.46 0.00 20.26
CA GLN A 496 -19.11 -0.34 19.81
C GLN A 496 -18.56 -1.45 20.72
N ASP A 497 -18.17 -2.56 20.12
CA ASP A 497 -17.47 -3.61 20.83
C ASP A 497 -15.96 -3.40 20.68
N SER A 498 -15.29 -3.04 21.78
CA SER A 498 -13.85 -2.77 21.81
C SER A 498 -12.99 -4.03 21.68
N LYS A 499 -13.55 -5.23 21.89
CA LYS A 499 -12.82 -6.51 21.72
C LYS A 499 -12.92 -7.02 20.29
N THR A 500 -14.05 -6.80 19.63
CA THR A 500 -14.26 -7.26 18.24
C THR A 500 -14.15 -6.14 17.20
N HIS A 501 -13.90 -4.90 17.62
CA HIS A 501 -13.78 -3.71 16.78
C HIS A 501 -14.91 -3.58 15.76
N THR A 502 -16.15 -3.69 16.25
CA THR A 502 -17.36 -3.67 15.42
C THR A 502 -18.36 -2.64 15.92
N VAL A 503 -19.17 -2.13 15.00
CA VAL A 503 -20.26 -1.17 15.25
C VAL A 503 -21.58 -1.87 14.94
N SER A 504 -22.51 -1.88 15.89
CA SER A 504 -23.87 -2.39 15.69
C SER A 504 -24.86 -1.25 15.50
N PHE A 505 -25.79 -1.35 14.55
CA PHE A 505 -26.81 -0.32 14.31
C PHE A 505 -28.14 -0.88 13.82
N LEU A 506 -29.22 -0.13 14.03
CA LEU A 506 -30.57 -0.43 13.56
C LEU A 506 -31.03 0.67 12.59
N ARG A 507 -31.68 0.31 11.47
CA ARG A 507 -32.09 1.26 10.43
C ARG A 507 -33.61 1.19 10.19
N PRO A 508 -34.44 1.91 10.98
CA PRO A 508 -35.87 2.02 10.70
C PRO A 508 -36.10 2.78 9.39
N LYS A 509 -36.92 2.22 8.50
CA LYS A 509 -37.25 2.84 7.20
C LYS A 509 -38.63 3.48 7.27
N GLY A 510 -38.67 4.81 7.22
CA GLY A 510 -39.87 5.57 6.87
C GLY A 510 -39.76 6.07 5.43
N ALA A 511 -40.88 6.30 4.75
CA ALA A 511 -40.91 6.90 3.42
C ALA A 511 -41.97 8.00 3.35
N ILE A 512 -41.66 9.09 2.64
CA ILE A 512 -42.58 10.20 2.38
C ILE A 512 -42.74 10.36 0.89
N PHE A 513 -43.98 10.35 0.41
CA PHE A 513 -44.28 10.61 -0.98
C PHE A 513 -43.91 12.05 -1.36
N GLU A 514 -43.24 12.22 -2.50
CA GLU A 514 -42.80 13.51 -3.02
C GLU A 514 -43.58 13.82 -4.31
N PRO A 515 -44.70 14.56 -4.25
CA PRO A 515 -45.58 14.78 -5.41
C PRO A 515 -44.89 15.52 -6.56
N SER A 516 -43.98 16.45 -6.27
CA SER A 516 -43.27 17.24 -7.28
C SER A 516 -42.28 16.44 -8.13
N LEU A 517 -41.84 15.28 -7.63
CA LEU A 517 -40.93 14.37 -8.31
C LEU A 517 -41.66 13.13 -8.85
N SER A 518 -42.99 13.10 -8.76
CA SER A 518 -43.84 11.97 -9.16
C SER A 518 -44.71 12.34 -10.35
N VAL A 519 -44.92 11.38 -11.25
CA VAL A 519 -45.77 11.59 -12.45
C VAL A 519 -47.27 11.50 -12.13
N GLY A 520 -47.64 10.97 -10.96
CA GLY A 520 -49.02 10.79 -10.50
C GLY A 520 -49.17 10.93 -8.99
N THR A 521 -50.27 10.44 -8.43
CA THR A 521 -50.59 10.54 -6.98
C THR A 521 -50.62 9.16 -6.31
N GLU A 522 -50.59 9.12 -4.97
CA GLU A 522 -50.75 7.85 -4.22
C GLU A 522 -52.13 7.21 -4.39
N ASN A 523 -53.10 7.94 -4.96
CA ASN A 523 -54.45 7.45 -5.23
C ASN A 523 -54.59 6.86 -6.65
N ASP A 524 -53.52 6.85 -7.44
CA ASP A 524 -53.53 6.25 -8.77
C ASP A 524 -53.81 4.73 -8.68
N THR A 525 -54.68 4.22 -9.54
CA THR A 525 -54.99 2.79 -9.62
C THR A 525 -54.24 2.12 -10.77
N PHE A 526 -53.84 0.86 -10.56
CA PHE A 526 -53.13 0.04 -11.53
C PHE A 526 -53.72 -1.36 -11.59
N THR A 527 -53.63 -2.01 -12.75
CA THR A 527 -53.99 -3.41 -12.93
C THR A 527 -52.73 -4.25 -12.72
N VAL A 528 -52.56 -4.79 -11.51
CA VAL A 528 -51.38 -5.59 -11.13
C VAL A 528 -51.77 -6.78 -10.24
N LEU A 529 -50.85 -7.74 -10.10
CA LEU A 529 -51.01 -8.82 -9.13
C LEU A 529 -50.89 -8.27 -7.71
N ASN A 530 -51.76 -8.75 -6.81
CA ASN A 530 -51.79 -8.30 -5.43
C ASN A 530 -50.50 -8.73 -4.71
N LEU A 531 -49.64 -7.76 -4.39
CA LEU A 531 -48.38 -8.01 -3.71
C LEU A 531 -48.13 -6.97 -2.61
N ALA A 532 -48.02 -7.44 -1.37
CA ALA A 532 -47.48 -6.64 -0.27
C ALA A 532 -45.94 -6.69 -0.30
N VAL A 533 -45.30 -5.60 -0.78
CA VAL A 533 -43.84 -5.56 -1.00
C VAL A 533 -43.08 -5.01 0.21
N ALA A 534 -43.64 -4.03 0.93
CA ALA A 534 -42.98 -3.34 2.04
C ALA A 534 -43.98 -2.80 3.08
N TYR A 535 -43.55 -2.71 4.34
CA TYR A 535 -44.29 -2.08 5.43
C TYR A 535 -43.59 -0.78 5.84
N ASN A 536 -44.34 0.32 5.92
CA ASN A 536 -43.84 1.59 6.46
C ASN A 536 -43.53 1.42 7.96
N ASN A 537 -42.44 1.99 8.47
CA ASN A 537 -42.01 1.90 9.87
C ASN A 537 -41.66 0.48 10.37
N THR A 538 -41.06 -0.36 9.51
CA THR A 538 -40.46 -1.63 9.95
C THR A 538 -38.93 -1.58 9.98
N ALA A 539 -38.31 -2.27 10.94
CA ALA A 539 -36.86 -2.45 11.03
C ALA A 539 -36.50 -3.87 10.58
N ASP A 540 -35.49 -4.02 9.71
CA ASP A 540 -35.06 -5.30 9.12
C ASP A 540 -34.07 -6.10 9.99
N GLY A 541 -33.53 -5.49 11.05
CA GLY A 541 -32.70 -6.12 12.07
C GLY A 541 -31.56 -5.21 12.55
N ILE A 542 -30.71 -5.73 13.44
CA ILE A 542 -29.45 -5.10 13.84
C ILE A 542 -28.37 -5.54 12.85
N TYR A 543 -27.69 -4.56 12.26
CA TYR A 543 -26.50 -4.76 11.43
C TYR A 543 -25.26 -4.71 12.31
N LYS A 544 -24.28 -5.58 12.05
CA LYS A 544 -22.95 -5.52 12.65
C LYS A 544 -21.91 -5.31 11.55
N VAL A 545 -21.14 -4.24 11.62
CA VAL A 545 -20.08 -3.90 10.66
C VAL A 545 -18.74 -3.75 11.37
N PHE A 546 -17.64 -4.00 10.67
CA PHE A 546 -16.31 -3.71 11.22
C PHE A 546 -16.06 -2.19 11.26
N SER A 547 -15.45 -1.71 12.35
CA SER A 547 -15.12 -0.29 12.51
C SER A 547 -13.93 0.15 11.66
N GLY A 548 -13.16 -0.80 11.12
CA GLY A 548 -11.92 -0.55 10.38
C GLY A 548 -10.69 -0.32 11.26
N LYS A 549 -10.82 -0.46 12.59
CA LYS A 549 -9.73 -0.19 13.56
C LYS A 549 -8.55 -1.17 13.45
N ASP A 550 -8.82 -2.45 13.22
CA ASP A 550 -7.77 -3.46 12.99
C ASP A 550 -7.30 -3.50 11.53
N ASP A 551 -8.22 -3.23 10.61
CA ASP A 551 -8.04 -3.39 9.17
C ASP A 551 -9.05 -2.50 8.45
N ILE A 552 -8.58 -1.37 7.93
CA ILE A 552 -9.43 -0.37 7.29
C ILE A 552 -10.06 -0.90 5.99
N SER A 553 -9.49 -1.93 5.34
CA SER A 553 -10.12 -2.56 4.17
C SER A 553 -11.46 -3.23 4.51
N LYS A 554 -11.72 -3.45 5.80
CA LYS A 554 -12.97 -4.02 6.30
C LYS A 554 -13.91 -2.94 6.82
N VAL A 555 -13.55 -1.65 6.80
CA VAL A 555 -14.41 -0.60 7.34
C VAL A 555 -15.79 -0.62 6.69
N ALA A 556 -16.85 -0.50 7.51
CA ALA A 556 -18.25 -0.60 7.09
C ALA A 556 -18.66 -1.92 6.41
N ARG A 557 -17.75 -2.90 6.29
CA ARG A 557 -18.08 -4.25 5.80
C ARG A 557 -18.96 -4.95 6.83
N ILE A 558 -20.05 -5.54 6.34
CA ILE A 558 -20.96 -6.34 7.18
C ILE A 558 -20.19 -7.56 7.70
N ASP A 559 -19.99 -7.62 9.02
CA ASP A 559 -19.41 -8.76 9.74
C ASP A 559 -20.42 -9.93 9.69
N THR A 560 -21.65 -9.66 10.12
CA THR A 560 -22.77 -10.61 10.01
C THR A 560 -24.13 -9.89 9.87
N TYR A 561 -24.96 -10.32 8.92
CA TYR A 561 -26.41 -10.06 8.90
C TYR A 561 -27.14 -11.40 8.85
N LYS A 562 -27.77 -11.79 9.97
CA LYS A 562 -28.45 -13.10 10.13
C LYS A 562 -27.58 -14.30 9.66
N GLY A 563 -26.25 -14.22 9.82
CA GLY A 563 -25.29 -15.27 9.46
C GLY A 563 -24.99 -15.46 7.96
N LYS A 564 -25.32 -14.49 7.07
CA LYS A 564 -25.13 -14.63 5.61
C LYS A 564 -24.20 -13.59 5.00
N LYS A 565 -23.52 -13.95 3.90
CA LYS A 565 -22.61 -13.10 3.10
C LYS A 565 -23.37 -12.23 2.08
N SER A 566 -22.78 -11.08 1.71
CA SER A 566 -23.32 -10.08 0.79
C SER A 566 -22.99 -10.36 -0.68
N PHE A 567 -23.70 -9.70 -1.60
CA PHE A 567 -23.33 -9.62 -3.01
C PHE A 567 -22.02 -8.84 -3.21
N TYR A 568 -21.32 -9.08 -4.31
CA TYR A 568 -20.12 -8.35 -4.72
C TYR A 568 -20.39 -7.57 -6.02
N ALA A 569 -19.78 -6.39 -6.13
CA ALA A 569 -19.76 -5.60 -7.36
C ALA A 569 -18.39 -5.75 -8.03
N VAL A 570 -18.33 -5.63 -9.35
CA VAL A 570 -17.09 -5.72 -10.13
C VAL A 570 -16.77 -4.37 -10.77
N PHE A 571 -15.49 -4.09 -10.94
CA PHE A 571 -15.05 -2.88 -11.63
C PHE A 571 -15.59 -2.87 -13.06
N GLY A 572 -16.24 -1.78 -13.44
CA GLY A 572 -16.78 -1.55 -14.77
C GLY A 572 -15.92 -0.58 -15.56
N ALA A 573 -15.75 0.65 -15.06
CA ALA A 573 -15.04 1.71 -15.78
C ALA A 573 -14.55 2.83 -14.84
N GLU A 574 -13.60 3.63 -15.33
CA GLU A 574 -13.26 4.92 -14.74
C GLU A 574 -14.16 6.01 -15.31
N ILE A 575 -14.72 6.85 -14.44
CA ILE A 575 -15.65 7.93 -14.82
C ILE A 575 -15.19 9.22 -14.15
N ASN A 576 -15.44 10.35 -14.81
CA ASN A 576 -15.24 11.65 -14.22
C ASN A 576 -16.59 12.26 -13.81
N LEU A 577 -16.86 12.32 -12.52
CA LEU A 577 -18.07 12.94 -11.96
C LEU A 577 -17.76 14.37 -11.53
N LYS A 578 -18.20 15.36 -12.32
CA LYS A 578 -18.07 16.80 -12.02
C LYS A 578 -16.62 17.22 -11.64
N GLY A 579 -15.61 16.62 -12.27
CA GLY A 579 -14.18 16.89 -12.02
C GLY A 579 -13.49 15.89 -11.10
N ILE A 580 -14.22 14.94 -10.50
CA ILE A 580 -13.67 13.94 -9.57
C ILE A 580 -13.54 12.59 -10.30
N PRO A 581 -12.33 11.98 -10.34
CA PRO A 581 -12.17 10.63 -10.87
C PRO A 581 -12.82 9.62 -9.92
N VAL A 582 -13.67 8.75 -10.45
CA VAL A 582 -14.35 7.69 -9.70
C VAL A 582 -14.24 6.35 -10.42
N TYR A 583 -14.28 5.27 -9.66
CA TYR A 583 -14.41 3.91 -10.19
C TYR A 583 -15.87 3.48 -10.11
N ARG A 584 -16.46 3.21 -11.27
CA ARG A 584 -17.80 2.64 -11.38
C ARG A 584 -17.71 1.13 -11.17
N PHE A 585 -18.35 0.67 -10.12
CA PHE A 585 -18.61 -0.76 -9.88
C PHE A 585 -20.02 -1.10 -10.34
N VAL A 586 -20.17 -2.19 -11.07
CA VAL A 586 -21.45 -2.70 -11.56
C VAL A 586 -21.75 -4.06 -10.95
N LEU A 587 -23.04 -4.40 -10.85
CA LEU A 587 -23.44 -5.72 -10.43
C LEU A 587 -23.12 -6.72 -11.57
N PRO A 588 -22.26 -7.73 -11.36
CA PRO A 588 -21.90 -8.65 -12.43
C PRO A 588 -23.10 -9.48 -12.86
N SER A 589 -23.22 -9.74 -14.16
CA SER A 589 -24.28 -10.59 -14.74
C SER A 589 -24.35 -11.99 -14.10
N ARG A 590 -23.22 -12.47 -13.54
CA ARG A 590 -23.13 -13.72 -12.76
C ARG A 590 -24.05 -13.76 -11.53
N VAL A 591 -24.48 -12.62 -10.99
CA VAL A 591 -25.42 -12.58 -9.84
C VAL A 591 -26.76 -13.20 -10.20
N PHE A 592 -27.27 -12.93 -11.40
CA PHE A 592 -28.52 -13.49 -11.90
C PHE A 592 -28.29 -14.68 -12.85
N ALA A 593 -27.06 -15.18 -12.97
CA ALA A 593 -26.76 -16.30 -13.84
C ALA A 593 -27.41 -17.60 -13.36
N SER A 594 -27.65 -18.51 -14.30
CA SER A 594 -28.21 -19.81 -13.97
C SER A 594 -27.25 -20.63 -13.09
N PRO A 595 -27.72 -21.58 -12.27
CA PRO A 595 -26.85 -22.47 -11.50
C PRO A 595 -25.79 -23.23 -12.32
N LEU A 596 -26.01 -23.43 -13.62
CA LEU A 596 -25.02 -24.00 -14.53
C LEU A 596 -23.87 -23.03 -14.82
N GLN A 597 -24.17 -21.74 -14.93
CA GLN A 597 -23.18 -20.68 -15.17
C GLN A 597 -22.54 -20.16 -13.88
N ASN A 598 -23.25 -20.26 -12.75
CA ASN A 598 -22.77 -19.89 -11.43
C ASN A 598 -23.29 -20.89 -10.37
N PRO A 599 -22.46 -21.87 -9.94
CA PRO A 599 -22.86 -22.90 -8.98
C PRO A 599 -23.39 -22.38 -7.64
N ASP A 600 -22.94 -21.18 -7.21
CA ASP A 600 -23.41 -20.56 -5.96
C ASP A 600 -24.92 -20.25 -5.98
N ASN A 601 -25.49 -20.10 -7.18
CA ASN A 601 -26.90 -19.81 -7.37
C ASN A 601 -27.81 -21.05 -7.25
N HIS A 602 -27.25 -22.24 -7.03
CA HIS A 602 -28.03 -23.47 -6.88
C HIS A 602 -29.09 -23.36 -5.76
N CYS A 603 -28.81 -22.57 -4.71
CA CYS A 603 -29.74 -22.37 -3.60
C CYS A 603 -31.00 -21.55 -3.97
N PHE A 604 -30.96 -20.80 -5.08
CA PHE A 604 -32.08 -20.04 -5.67
C PHE A 604 -32.84 -20.82 -6.75
N CYS A 605 -32.40 -22.04 -7.10
CA CYS A 605 -33.19 -22.93 -7.96
C CYS A 605 -34.12 -23.80 -7.11
N THR A 606 -35.19 -23.19 -6.61
CA THR A 606 -36.17 -23.84 -5.72
C THR A 606 -37.28 -24.56 -6.47
N GLU A 607 -37.59 -24.15 -7.71
CA GLU A 607 -38.60 -24.80 -8.55
C GLU A 607 -38.06 -25.27 -9.91
N LYS A 608 -37.94 -26.60 -10.07
CA LYS A 608 -37.49 -27.27 -11.31
C LYS A 608 -38.44 -27.12 -12.53
N ILE A 609 -39.51 -26.33 -12.41
CA ILE A 609 -40.59 -26.27 -13.41
C ILE A 609 -40.47 -25.02 -14.31
N ILE A 610 -39.89 -23.92 -13.82
CA ILE A 610 -39.70 -22.70 -14.65
C ILE A 610 -38.48 -22.88 -15.55
N SER A 611 -37.38 -23.36 -14.98
CA SER A 611 -36.21 -23.75 -15.74
C SER A 611 -36.23 -25.27 -15.94
N LYS A 612 -36.30 -25.74 -17.18
CA LYS A 612 -35.84 -27.11 -17.50
C LYS A 612 -34.42 -27.25 -16.94
N ASP A 613 -34.24 -27.91 -15.80
CA ASP A 613 -32.95 -28.16 -15.16
C ASP A 613 -32.14 -26.91 -14.73
N CYS A 614 -32.76 -25.86 -14.19
CA CYS A 614 -32.04 -24.66 -13.70
C CYS A 614 -31.24 -23.93 -14.79
N THR A 615 -31.71 -23.96 -16.04
CA THR A 615 -31.04 -23.36 -17.22
C THR A 615 -31.33 -21.87 -17.43
N LEU A 616 -32.45 -21.36 -16.95
CA LEU A 616 -32.84 -19.94 -17.11
C LEU A 616 -31.98 -19.01 -16.25
N TYR A 617 -31.71 -17.82 -16.77
CA TYR A 617 -30.87 -16.79 -16.17
C TYR A 617 -31.56 -15.41 -16.23
N GLY A 618 -31.04 -14.45 -15.46
CA GLY A 618 -31.56 -13.08 -15.31
C GLY A 618 -32.65 -12.90 -14.26
N VAL A 619 -33.01 -13.95 -13.52
CA VAL A 619 -34.00 -13.93 -12.44
C VAL A 619 -33.53 -14.77 -11.24
N LEU A 620 -33.90 -14.36 -10.02
CA LEU A 620 -33.64 -15.12 -8.78
C LEU A 620 -34.93 -15.35 -8.00
N ASP A 621 -35.16 -16.58 -7.55
CA ASP A 621 -36.27 -16.94 -6.67
C ASP A 621 -35.97 -16.50 -5.22
N ILE A 622 -36.80 -15.61 -4.67
CA ILE A 622 -36.68 -15.14 -3.29
C ILE A 622 -37.86 -15.57 -2.42
N SER A 623 -38.61 -16.60 -2.83
CA SER A 623 -39.78 -17.10 -2.11
C SER A 623 -39.47 -17.48 -0.67
N LYS A 624 -38.31 -18.10 -0.41
CA LYS A 624 -37.83 -18.39 0.95
C LYS A 624 -37.66 -17.15 1.82
N CYS A 625 -37.36 -16.00 1.23
CA CYS A 625 -37.25 -14.72 1.93
C CYS A 625 -38.61 -14.02 2.12
N LYS A 626 -39.65 -14.49 1.43
CA LYS A 626 -40.99 -13.92 1.43
C LYS A 626 -42.02 -14.94 1.94
N GLU A 627 -41.63 -15.74 2.93
CA GLU A 627 -42.52 -16.69 3.63
C GLU A 627 -43.23 -17.66 2.66
N GLY A 628 -42.55 -18.09 1.60
CA GLY A 628 -43.07 -19.03 0.60
C GLY A 628 -43.89 -18.38 -0.53
N ARG A 629 -44.06 -17.06 -0.54
CA ARG A 629 -44.72 -16.35 -1.66
C ARG A 629 -43.89 -16.45 -2.93
N PRO A 630 -44.48 -16.67 -4.12
CA PRO A 630 -43.75 -16.96 -5.37
C PRO A 630 -43.16 -15.70 -6.02
N VAL A 631 -42.26 -15.02 -5.31
CA VAL A 631 -41.65 -13.75 -5.69
C VAL A 631 -40.25 -13.97 -6.26
N TYR A 632 -39.98 -13.34 -7.39
CA TYR A 632 -38.69 -13.34 -8.07
C TYR A 632 -38.16 -11.92 -8.22
N ILE A 633 -36.84 -11.80 -8.28
CA ILE A 633 -36.16 -10.53 -8.56
C ILE A 633 -35.36 -10.61 -9.85
N SER A 634 -35.27 -9.50 -10.56
CA SER A 634 -34.46 -9.33 -11.78
C SER A 634 -33.93 -7.90 -11.86
N LEU A 635 -33.13 -7.62 -12.89
CA LEU A 635 -32.94 -6.24 -13.33
C LEU A 635 -34.22 -5.74 -14.04
N PRO A 636 -34.44 -4.40 -14.10
CA PRO A 636 -35.58 -3.82 -14.79
C PRO A 636 -35.69 -4.26 -16.25
N HIS A 637 -36.93 -4.38 -16.72
CA HIS A 637 -37.31 -4.91 -18.03
C HIS A 637 -36.72 -6.28 -18.35
N PHE A 638 -36.42 -7.07 -17.32
CA PHE A 638 -35.72 -8.35 -17.48
C PHE A 638 -34.38 -8.22 -18.23
N LEU A 639 -33.66 -7.12 -18.00
CA LEU A 639 -32.32 -6.93 -18.55
C LEU A 639 -31.43 -8.13 -18.19
N HIS A 640 -30.76 -8.69 -19.21
CA HIS A 640 -29.96 -9.92 -19.14
C HIS A 640 -30.72 -11.22 -18.82
N ALA A 641 -32.05 -11.26 -18.91
CA ALA A 641 -32.80 -12.50 -18.74
C ALA A 641 -32.95 -13.31 -20.02
N SER A 642 -33.17 -14.62 -19.85
CA SER A 642 -33.42 -15.53 -20.96
C SER A 642 -34.67 -15.10 -21.76
N PRO A 643 -34.66 -15.22 -23.09
CA PRO A 643 -35.79 -14.82 -23.93
C PRO A 643 -37.13 -15.45 -23.50
N GLU A 644 -37.12 -16.69 -23.00
CA GLU A 644 -38.31 -17.40 -22.53
C GLU A 644 -39.05 -16.69 -21.39
N ILE A 645 -38.37 -15.81 -20.65
CA ILE A 645 -38.94 -15.00 -19.57
C ILE A 645 -39.56 -13.71 -20.12
N ALA A 646 -38.91 -13.07 -21.09
CA ALA A 646 -39.29 -11.76 -21.60
C ALA A 646 -40.26 -11.84 -22.80
N GLU A 647 -40.10 -12.79 -23.71
CA GLU A 647 -40.91 -12.97 -24.93
C GLU A 647 -42.44 -13.09 -24.69
N PRO A 648 -42.91 -13.70 -23.59
CA PRO A 648 -44.34 -13.73 -23.26
C PRO A 648 -44.92 -12.37 -22.85
N ILE A 649 -44.11 -11.32 -22.76
CA ILE A 649 -44.49 -10.00 -22.25
C ILE A 649 -44.19 -8.92 -23.30
N GLU A 650 -45.22 -8.21 -23.73
CA GLU A 650 -45.12 -7.07 -24.63
C GLU A 650 -45.06 -5.75 -23.85
N GLY A 651 -44.23 -4.80 -24.30
CA GLY A 651 -44.05 -3.51 -23.65
C GLY A 651 -42.78 -3.38 -22.79
N LEU A 652 -41.89 -4.39 -22.82
CA LEU A 652 -40.57 -4.32 -22.22
C LEU A 652 -39.57 -3.57 -23.12
N SER A 653 -38.68 -2.79 -22.52
CA SER A 653 -37.64 -1.99 -23.20
C SER A 653 -36.33 -2.03 -22.40
N PRO A 654 -35.60 -3.17 -22.37
CA PRO A 654 -34.34 -3.27 -21.65
C PRO A 654 -33.30 -2.29 -22.22
N ASN A 655 -32.54 -1.66 -21.32
CA ASN A 655 -31.54 -0.62 -21.62
C ASN A 655 -30.45 -0.71 -20.56
N GLU A 656 -29.19 -0.86 -20.99
CA GLU A 656 -28.07 -1.09 -20.07
C GLU A 656 -27.81 0.11 -19.14
N GLU A 657 -27.92 1.33 -19.66
CA GLU A 657 -27.63 2.56 -18.92
C GLU A 657 -28.75 2.90 -17.91
N GLU A 658 -30.00 2.68 -18.30
CA GLU A 658 -31.18 2.99 -17.48
C GLU A 658 -31.52 1.88 -16.47
N HIS A 659 -31.15 0.63 -16.74
CA HIS A 659 -31.60 -0.52 -15.96
C HIS A 659 -30.46 -1.28 -15.24
N SER A 660 -29.19 -0.92 -15.48
CA SER A 660 -28.08 -1.47 -14.67
C SER A 660 -28.03 -0.87 -13.26
N THR A 661 -27.53 -1.67 -12.32
CA THR A 661 -27.17 -1.23 -10.96
C THR A 661 -25.70 -0.88 -10.93
N TYR A 662 -25.37 0.30 -10.39
CA TYR A 662 -23.99 0.75 -10.26
C TYR A 662 -23.72 1.52 -8.96
N LEU A 663 -22.45 1.57 -8.61
CA LEU A 663 -21.88 2.26 -7.46
C LEU A 663 -20.63 3.01 -7.93
N ASP A 664 -20.62 4.33 -7.84
CA ASP A 664 -19.47 5.15 -8.18
C ASP A 664 -18.70 5.50 -6.91
N VAL A 665 -17.50 4.93 -6.80
CA VAL A 665 -16.65 5.02 -5.61
C VAL A 665 -15.44 5.90 -5.91
N GLU A 666 -15.21 6.88 -5.06
CA GLU A 666 -13.99 7.68 -5.13
C GLU A 666 -12.80 6.82 -4.66
N PRO A 667 -11.76 6.67 -5.50
CA PRO A 667 -10.72 5.66 -5.30
C PRO A 667 -9.79 5.92 -4.12
N ILE A 668 -9.66 7.16 -3.65
CA ILE A 668 -8.75 7.55 -2.56
C ILE A 668 -9.41 7.31 -1.20
N THR A 669 -10.65 7.74 -1.03
CA THR A 669 -11.39 7.73 0.24
C THR A 669 -12.28 6.50 0.40
N GLY A 670 -12.65 5.83 -0.69
CA GLY A 670 -13.61 4.72 -0.69
C GLY A 670 -15.06 5.17 -0.51
N PHE A 671 -15.35 6.48 -0.52
CA PHE A 671 -16.72 6.98 -0.42
C PHE A 671 -17.51 6.72 -1.70
N THR A 672 -18.75 6.26 -1.54
CA THR A 672 -19.73 6.21 -2.63
C THR A 672 -20.27 7.61 -2.88
N LEU A 673 -20.00 8.17 -4.05
CA LEU A 673 -20.45 9.53 -4.41
C LEU A 673 -21.80 9.53 -5.09
N GLN A 674 -22.07 8.48 -5.84
CA GLN A 674 -23.30 8.27 -6.58
C GLN A 674 -23.58 6.78 -6.63
N PHE A 675 -24.84 6.41 -6.52
CA PHE A 675 -25.27 5.03 -6.74
C PHE A 675 -26.67 5.00 -7.31
N ALA A 676 -26.95 3.95 -8.07
CA ALA A 676 -28.29 3.60 -8.49
C ALA A 676 -28.49 2.11 -8.21
N GLN A 677 -29.31 1.81 -7.21
CA GLN A 677 -29.73 0.44 -6.92
C GLN A 677 -31.05 0.18 -7.64
N ARG A 678 -31.01 -0.64 -8.69
CA ARG A 678 -32.16 -0.91 -9.55
C ARG A 678 -32.55 -2.38 -9.52
N LEU A 679 -33.76 -2.66 -9.07
CA LEU A 679 -34.28 -4.02 -8.95
C LEU A 679 -35.75 -4.09 -9.38
N GLN A 680 -36.09 -5.13 -10.11
CA GLN A 680 -37.45 -5.46 -10.50
C GLN A 680 -38.00 -6.59 -9.66
N ILE A 681 -39.27 -6.46 -9.28
CA ILE A 681 -40.04 -7.48 -8.57
C ILE A 681 -41.01 -8.12 -9.55
N ASN A 682 -40.97 -9.44 -9.58
CA ASN A 682 -41.82 -10.26 -10.42
C ASN A 682 -42.54 -11.31 -9.58
N MET A 683 -43.70 -11.76 -10.04
CA MET A 683 -44.45 -12.83 -9.39
C MET A 683 -44.73 -13.95 -10.39
N LEU A 684 -44.49 -15.18 -9.96
CA LEU A 684 -44.80 -16.35 -10.74
C LEU A 684 -46.28 -16.70 -10.60
N VAL A 685 -46.96 -16.80 -11.74
CA VAL A 685 -48.34 -17.26 -11.86
C VAL A 685 -48.36 -18.58 -12.62
N LYS A 686 -49.04 -19.57 -12.06
CA LYS A 686 -49.13 -20.93 -12.62
C LYS A 686 -50.56 -21.29 -13.01
N PRO A 687 -50.73 -22.15 -14.02
CA PRO A 687 -52.01 -22.79 -14.29
C PRO A 687 -52.54 -23.55 -13.08
N ALA A 688 -53.81 -23.33 -12.74
CA ALA A 688 -54.49 -24.09 -11.70
C ALA A 688 -55.93 -24.41 -12.13
N LYS A 689 -56.17 -25.66 -12.52
CA LYS A 689 -57.44 -26.13 -13.10
C LYS A 689 -58.66 -25.92 -12.20
N ASN A 690 -58.44 -25.89 -10.88
CA ASN A 690 -59.49 -25.78 -9.86
C ASN A 690 -59.72 -24.34 -9.37
N ILE A 691 -58.94 -23.36 -9.86
CA ILE A 691 -59.08 -21.95 -9.51
C ILE A 691 -59.63 -21.23 -10.74
N VAL A 692 -60.85 -20.70 -10.65
CA VAL A 692 -61.58 -20.09 -11.79
C VAL A 692 -60.73 -19.03 -12.50
N ALA A 693 -60.03 -18.17 -11.73
CA ALA A 693 -59.18 -17.10 -12.26
C ALA A 693 -57.90 -17.59 -12.97
N LEU A 694 -57.49 -18.85 -12.78
CA LEU A 694 -56.24 -19.41 -13.31
C LEU A 694 -56.46 -20.62 -14.23
N LYS A 695 -57.72 -21.01 -14.46
CA LYS A 695 -58.10 -22.20 -15.23
C LYS A 695 -57.80 -22.07 -16.72
N GLY A 696 -57.82 -20.86 -17.27
CA GLY A 696 -57.52 -20.59 -18.69
C GLY A 696 -56.04 -20.43 -19.01
N LEU A 697 -55.16 -20.43 -18.00
CA LEU A 697 -53.71 -20.38 -18.19
C LEU A 697 -53.17 -21.74 -18.69
N LYS A 698 -52.37 -21.71 -19.75
CA LYS A 698 -51.74 -22.87 -20.40
C LYS A 698 -50.26 -23.01 -20.06
N HIS A 699 -49.61 -21.91 -19.67
CA HIS A 699 -48.19 -21.84 -19.34
C HIS A 699 -47.96 -21.03 -18.07
N ASN A 700 -46.77 -21.13 -17.50
CA ASN A 700 -46.34 -20.33 -16.36
C ASN A 700 -45.92 -18.93 -16.84
N TYR A 701 -46.27 -17.89 -16.08
CA TYR A 701 -45.88 -16.52 -16.38
C TYR A 701 -45.09 -15.94 -15.22
N LEU A 702 -43.99 -15.27 -15.53
CA LEU A 702 -43.28 -14.44 -14.58
C LEU A 702 -43.72 -12.99 -14.79
N VAL A 703 -44.78 -12.58 -14.11
CA VAL A 703 -45.42 -11.29 -14.34
C VAL A 703 -44.61 -10.19 -13.64
N PRO A 704 -44.10 -9.18 -14.36
CA PRO A 704 -43.42 -8.05 -13.77
C PRO A 704 -44.44 -7.16 -13.08
N ILE A 705 -44.16 -6.75 -11.85
CA ILE A 705 -45.09 -5.94 -11.05
C ILE A 705 -44.60 -4.50 -11.02
N LEU A 706 -43.35 -4.31 -10.59
CA LEU A 706 -42.72 -3.01 -10.51
C LEU A 706 -41.21 -3.16 -10.56
N TRP A 707 -40.52 -2.08 -10.88
CA TRP A 707 -39.11 -1.93 -10.56
C TRP A 707 -38.88 -0.67 -9.75
N LEU A 708 -37.84 -0.72 -8.92
CA LEU A 708 -37.44 0.37 -8.05
C LEU A 708 -36.07 0.90 -8.47
N ASN A 709 -35.89 2.20 -8.36
CA ASN A 709 -34.60 2.89 -8.37
C ASN A 709 -34.42 3.51 -6.98
N GLU A 710 -33.38 3.12 -6.27
CA GLU A 710 -32.91 3.86 -5.11
C GLU A 710 -31.65 4.62 -5.50
N GLU A 711 -31.74 5.94 -5.49
CA GLU A 711 -30.66 6.84 -5.87
C GLU A 711 -30.45 7.92 -4.82
N ALA A 712 -29.19 8.33 -4.68
CA ALA A 712 -28.82 9.54 -3.98
C ALA A 712 -28.22 10.50 -5.00
N ASN A 713 -28.85 11.67 -5.17
CA ASN A 713 -28.38 12.68 -6.11
C ASN A 713 -28.20 14.05 -5.40
N GLU A 714 -26.98 14.57 -5.53
CA GLU A 714 -26.52 15.96 -5.36
C GLU A 714 -25.83 16.52 -4.08
N SER A 715 -24.74 17.23 -4.41
CA SER A 715 -24.06 18.42 -3.85
C SER A 715 -23.18 18.30 -2.60
N LEU A 716 -23.58 17.58 -1.56
CA LEU A 716 -22.83 17.63 -0.29
C LEU A 716 -21.53 16.81 -0.32
N CYS A 717 -21.51 15.64 -0.96
CA CYS A 717 -20.28 14.85 -1.14
C CYS A 717 -19.26 15.56 -2.05
N THR A 718 -19.73 16.34 -3.04
CA THR A 718 -18.86 17.09 -3.95
C THR A 718 -18.21 18.29 -3.26
N SER A 719 -18.91 18.97 -2.35
CA SER A 719 -18.30 20.02 -1.51
C SER A 719 -17.27 19.44 -0.54
N TYR A 720 -17.52 18.24 -0.01
CA TYR A 720 -16.63 17.55 0.92
C TYR A 720 -15.36 17.02 0.25
N ILE A 721 -15.46 16.41 -0.94
CA ILE A 721 -14.27 16.04 -1.73
C ILE A 721 -13.52 17.27 -2.25
N ARG A 722 -14.19 18.37 -2.60
CA ARG A 722 -13.49 19.63 -2.89
C ARG A 722 -12.72 20.16 -1.67
N THR A 723 -13.20 19.86 -0.46
CA THR A 723 -12.52 20.23 0.80
C THR A 723 -11.43 19.23 1.22
N ILE A 724 -11.49 17.96 0.77
CA ILE A 724 -10.52 16.89 1.11
C ILE A 724 -9.45 16.68 0.02
N ILE A 725 -9.77 16.86 -1.25
CA ILE A 725 -8.90 16.56 -2.40
C ILE A 725 -8.30 17.84 -3.02
N ASN A 726 -8.62 19.06 -2.55
CA ASN A 726 -8.07 20.31 -3.09
C ASN A 726 -8.13 20.36 -4.65
N ILE A 727 -9.27 19.96 -5.22
CA ILE A 727 -9.52 20.19 -6.65
C ILE A 727 -10.26 21.53 -6.77
N ASP A 728 -9.47 22.60 -6.89
CA ASP A 728 -9.95 23.90 -7.37
C ASP A 728 -10.08 23.85 -8.91
N LEU A 729 -11.21 24.35 -9.41
CA LEU A 729 -11.36 24.84 -10.78
C LEU A 729 -11.33 26.36 -10.75
#